data_AF-A0A0Q8CXK6-F1
#
_entry.id   AF-A0A0Q8CXK6-F1
#
_cell.length_a   1.000
_cell.length_b   1.000
_cell.length_c   1.000
_cell.angle_alpha   90.00
_cell.angle_beta   90.00
_cell.angle_gamma   90.00
#
_symmetry.space_group_name_H-M   'P 1'
#
loop_
_entity.id
_entity.type
_entity.pdbx_description
1 polymer ?
#
loop_
_entity_poly.entity_id
_entity_poly.type
_entity_poly.pdbx_seq_one_letter_code
_entity_poly.pdbx_strand_id
1 'polypeptide(L)'
;MDKFLGRLAAVALTFLMAGGAHAQVVVSQVYGGGGNSGATLKSDFIELRNNGATAVDLSGWSVQYASSAGATWARTPLTGSIPAGGYYLIKQADGAGGTVDLPTPDATGTLAMAGTAGKVALVNNNVSLSGACPVGGATVVDFVGYGTAANCSETAPTATLTNSTAALRKNDGATDTGNNSADFSTGAPTPRNTGTAPPNPPDPPVALTIAQIQGAGLLSAYDDKLVVTEGIVTARKFNNGFFLQSANDDGNPATSEAVFVFTGAAPPASAAVGNRVRVTAKVDEFTPPSNPNQLSITELVSPTVELLETGVALPAAVELSSAELGANATPGTLERLEAMRVSVAQSVAISGTDGSIDEDDANSSSDGVFYVRLPEVAVPFREPGIGIMDTIPIPAGKNPPRFDTNQERLMVRSRGQIGALPLSVDGQAQISGLLGVLDYFAGTWALLPDTATPPTFAGGKQPEAVADAAYEDITIGGFNLLRFFDEVAESNGAPTLKPEAVEKRLGKTSAAICQYLKTPDILGVVEVENIGILGRLAERINANCPSAPAYVPYLVSGNDPGGINVGFLVATRDNGAGQPRVEVLEVVQYGKDATFANPNGSTALLNDRPPLLLRAIVHQDNGASYPITVIANHLRSLNGIDDVASGGNGWSTEGARVRAKRGAQAAYLAGLIEQMQQANPNEKIVLIGDFNAFEFNDGYTDVLGIIKGEEAAEDQVLTYVDSPLTSIFVDGSQLIADPAQRYSYVFEGNAQTLDHVLVNEALVMDNVGLSVDHARINADFGVFRFGDASQPLRVSDHDPVRLVLSVPGFRSADLAVSASASPASARAGQTATYTAGVFNAGPNAADAAAVAFVFDALVAPVATAPAGWTCAAPVQDATTTTVTCTTPSLASQASATFSLNVVLPALASGTPLRMAVAAQSQTRDPANGDNQASAQVVVTTQADLSVQIAGGALPVRKGAIATFLVPVTNAGPDAAAQPKLVLTGNVAVSSAAVAAPAGWTCARTAVPTGFRAECNRNGSMNRGTQWFALAVVVPERPAVGSSLVFDANISAATPDPVAGNNSDTISVQIRR
;
A
#
# COMPACT_ATOMS: atom_id res chain seq x y z
N MET A 1 53.87 52.78 36.59
CA MET A 1 54.84 53.00 35.50
C MET A 1 54.11 52.63 34.22
N ASP A 2 53.21 53.49 33.77
CA ASP A 2 53.42 54.70 32.93
C ASP A 2 52.92 54.32 31.52
N LYS A 3 51.71 54.74 31.10
CA LYS A 3 51.42 56.05 30.50
C LYS A 3 52.61 56.58 29.71
N PHE A 4 52.59 56.43 28.38
CA PHE A 4 52.64 57.54 27.42
C PHE A 4 52.73 57.01 25.96
N LEU A 5 51.87 57.56 25.09
CA LEU A 5 51.91 57.59 23.61
C LEU A 5 51.51 56.29 22.87
N GLY A 6 50.34 56.15 22.25
CA GLY A 6 49.41 57.19 21.80
C GLY A 6 49.98 58.00 20.63
N ARG A 7 50.32 57.33 19.52
CA ARG A 7 50.48 57.81 18.12
C ARG A 7 51.42 56.89 17.34
N LEU A 8 50.86 55.81 16.79
CA LEU A 8 51.40 55.06 15.64
C LEU A 8 50.23 54.32 14.97
N ALA A 9 49.15 55.05 14.76
CA ALA A 9 48.14 54.77 13.74
C ALA A 9 48.45 55.74 12.59
N ALA A 10 48.43 55.23 11.35
CA ALA A 10 48.83 55.89 10.11
C ALA A 10 50.34 55.99 9.88
N VAL A 11 50.93 54.94 9.27
CA VAL A 11 51.82 54.98 8.08
C VAL A 11 52.23 53.53 7.80
N ALA A 12 51.49 52.85 6.92
CA ALA A 12 51.94 51.73 6.07
C ALA A 12 50.73 51.05 5.40
N LEU A 13 49.87 51.83 4.72
CA LEU A 13 48.96 51.26 3.72
C LEU A 13 48.79 52.26 2.58
N THR A 14 49.81 52.34 1.75
CA THR A 14 49.76 52.94 0.42
C THR A 14 50.56 52.05 -0.51
N PHE A 15 50.03 50.84 -0.76
CA PHE A 15 50.25 50.22 -2.06
C PHE A 15 49.31 50.95 -3.02
N LEU A 16 49.87 51.90 -3.76
CA LEU A 16 49.24 52.44 -4.96
C LEU A 16 48.99 51.27 -5.92
N MET A 17 47.75 50.81 -6.01
CA MET A 17 47.23 50.40 -7.30
C MET A 17 47.20 51.66 -8.15
N ALA A 18 48.25 51.88 -8.95
CA ALA A 18 48.19 52.80 -10.07
C ALA A 18 47.26 52.18 -11.12
N GLY A 19 45.95 52.25 -10.89
CA GLY A 19 44.98 52.12 -11.97
C GLY A 19 45.23 53.27 -12.94
N GLY A 20 45.23 52.98 -14.25
CA GLY A 20 45.37 54.01 -15.27
C GLY A 20 44.41 55.16 -14.97
N ALA A 21 44.84 56.40 -15.17
CA ALA A 21 43.96 57.55 -15.01
C ALA A 21 42.79 57.41 -16.01
N HIS A 22 41.65 56.94 -15.52
CA HIS A 22 40.42 56.81 -16.31
C HIS A 22 39.88 58.20 -16.66
N ALA A 23 39.19 58.33 -17.79
CA ALA A 23 38.63 59.59 -18.21
C ALA A 23 37.53 60.05 -17.23
N GLN A 24 37.56 61.32 -16.83
CA GLN A 24 36.55 61.88 -15.93
C GLN A 24 35.15 61.91 -16.58
N VAL A 25 35.08 62.14 -17.89
CA VAL A 25 33.83 62.11 -18.65
C VAL A 25 33.92 61.01 -19.70
N VAL A 26 32.95 60.11 -19.70
CA VAL A 26 32.88 58.95 -20.61
C VAL A 26 31.52 58.92 -21.32
N VAL A 27 31.46 58.28 -22.47
CA VAL A 27 30.23 57.94 -23.19
C VAL A 27 29.52 56.82 -22.41
N SER A 28 28.36 57.10 -21.84
CA SER A 28 27.58 56.14 -21.07
C SER A 28 26.59 55.34 -21.91
N GLN A 29 26.07 55.92 -22.99
CA GLN A 29 25.17 55.22 -23.92
C GLN A 29 25.36 55.64 -25.37
N VAL A 30 25.18 54.68 -26.28
CA VAL A 30 25.15 54.93 -27.73
C VAL A 30 23.93 54.23 -28.34
N TYR A 31 23.10 54.99 -29.05
CA TYR A 31 21.92 54.47 -29.74
C TYR A 31 21.79 55.12 -31.13
N GLY A 32 21.90 54.30 -32.18
CA GLY A 32 21.77 54.73 -33.59
C GLY A 32 20.50 54.19 -34.28
N GLY A 33 19.53 53.70 -33.50
CA GLY A 33 18.31 53.09 -34.01
C GLY A 33 17.16 54.08 -34.25
N GLY A 34 17.37 55.37 -33.97
CA GLY A 34 16.33 56.39 -33.88
C GLY A 34 15.46 56.46 -35.13
N GLY A 35 14.16 56.25 -34.94
CA GLY A 35 13.16 56.33 -35.99
C GLY A 35 13.33 55.34 -37.16
N ASN A 36 14.13 54.28 -36.98
CA ASN A 36 14.14 53.14 -37.89
C ASN A 36 12.94 52.20 -37.62
N SER A 37 12.64 51.29 -38.55
CA SER A 37 11.58 50.30 -38.36
C SER A 37 11.84 49.43 -37.13
N GLY A 38 10.89 49.37 -36.20
CA GLY A 38 11.01 48.66 -34.92
C GLY A 38 11.64 49.46 -33.78
N ALA A 39 12.00 50.72 -33.99
CA ALA A 39 12.49 51.61 -32.95
C ALA A 39 11.36 52.23 -32.11
N THR A 40 11.56 52.34 -30.81
CA THR A 40 10.65 53.07 -29.90
C THR A 40 10.94 54.58 -29.92
N LEU A 41 12.23 54.95 -29.88
CA LEU A 41 12.67 56.35 -29.87
C LEU A 41 12.74 56.91 -31.30
N LYS A 42 12.38 58.17 -31.47
CA LYS A 42 12.42 58.86 -32.78
C LYS A 42 13.82 59.27 -33.22
N SER A 43 14.74 59.44 -32.28
CA SER A 43 16.04 60.09 -32.51
C SER A 43 17.20 59.20 -32.08
N ASP A 44 18.30 59.28 -32.84
CA ASP A 44 19.60 58.81 -32.40
C ASP A 44 20.09 59.64 -31.22
N PHE A 45 20.89 59.03 -30.33
CA PHE A 45 21.54 59.79 -29.26
C PHE A 45 22.87 59.20 -28.81
N ILE A 46 23.66 60.08 -28.21
CA ILE A 46 24.86 59.75 -27.44
C ILE A 46 24.66 60.36 -26.05
N GLU A 47 24.93 59.59 -24.99
CA GLU A 47 24.88 60.05 -23.60
C GLU A 47 26.29 60.05 -23.03
N LEU A 48 26.64 61.07 -22.25
CA LEU A 48 27.87 61.13 -21.47
C LEU A 48 27.56 61.00 -19.98
N ARG A 49 28.53 60.49 -19.21
CA ARG A 49 28.54 60.49 -17.75
C ARG A 49 29.83 61.10 -17.22
N ASN A 50 29.71 61.87 -16.15
CA ASN A 50 30.86 62.37 -15.37
C ASN A 50 31.12 61.45 -14.18
N ASN A 51 32.21 60.69 -14.24
CA ASN A 51 32.64 59.78 -13.17
C ASN A 51 33.41 60.50 -12.05
N GLY A 52 33.71 61.79 -12.21
CA GLY A 52 34.42 62.59 -11.23
C GLY A 52 33.52 63.17 -10.15
N ALA A 53 34.18 63.61 -9.07
CA ALA A 53 33.55 64.27 -7.92
C ALA A 53 33.29 65.78 -8.14
N THR A 54 33.64 66.33 -9.30
CA THR A 54 33.43 67.75 -9.65
C THR A 54 32.73 67.87 -11.00
N ALA A 55 31.97 68.94 -11.20
CA ALA A 55 31.39 69.24 -12.51
C ALA A 55 32.48 69.47 -13.57
N VAL A 56 32.20 69.11 -14.83
CA VAL A 56 33.09 69.32 -15.98
C VAL A 56 32.42 70.23 -16.99
N ASP A 57 33.10 71.30 -17.39
CA ASP A 57 32.67 72.17 -18.50
C ASP A 57 33.00 71.50 -19.84
N LEU A 58 31.97 71.28 -20.66
CA LEU A 58 32.06 70.66 -21.98
C LEU A 58 32.11 71.72 -23.09
N SER A 59 32.11 73.01 -22.75
CA SER A 59 32.15 74.09 -23.73
C SER A 59 33.40 74.00 -24.59
N GLY A 60 33.19 73.85 -25.90
CA GLY A 60 34.27 73.71 -26.88
C GLY A 60 34.66 72.25 -27.18
N TRP A 61 34.10 71.26 -26.49
CA TRP A 61 34.25 69.83 -26.80
C TRP A 61 33.30 69.42 -27.94
N SER A 62 33.46 68.19 -28.43
CA SER A 62 32.54 67.59 -29.40
C SER A 62 32.35 66.09 -29.16
N VAL A 63 31.16 65.58 -29.50
CA VAL A 63 30.99 64.15 -29.83
C VAL A 63 31.11 63.98 -31.33
N GLN A 64 31.83 62.96 -31.76
CA GLN A 64 32.07 62.70 -33.18
C GLN A 64 31.69 61.28 -33.54
N TYR A 65 31.19 61.10 -34.75
CA TYR A 65 30.72 59.82 -35.26
C TYR A 65 31.35 59.51 -36.62
N ALA A 66 31.70 58.23 -36.80
CA ALA A 66 32.02 57.62 -38.09
C ALA A 66 31.33 56.26 -38.21
N SER A 67 31.01 55.85 -39.44
CA SER A 67 30.49 54.49 -39.69
C SER A 67 31.51 53.43 -39.30
N SER A 68 31.05 52.18 -39.14
CA SER A 68 31.87 51.06 -38.66
C SER A 68 33.23 50.91 -39.37
N ALA A 69 33.28 51.15 -40.69
CA ALA A 69 34.52 51.14 -41.49
C ALA A 69 35.02 52.54 -41.93
N GLY A 70 34.29 53.60 -41.59
CA GLY A 70 34.57 54.97 -42.06
C GLY A 70 35.84 55.58 -41.47
N ALA A 71 36.46 56.49 -42.22
CA ALA A 71 37.65 57.26 -41.81
C ALA A 71 37.41 58.78 -41.74
N THR A 72 36.19 59.22 -42.05
CA THR A 72 35.75 60.62 -41.99
C THR A 72 34.78 60.78 -40.83
N TRP A 73 35.02 61.79 -39.99
CA TRP A 73 34.27 61.99 -38.74
C TRP A 73 33.39 63.24 -38.82
N ALA A 74 32.09 63.05 -38.63
CA ALA A 74 31.12 64.12 -38.46
C ALA A 74 30.97 64.44 -36.97
N ARG A 75 30.71 65.70 -36.61
CA ARG A 75 30.73 66.13 -35.20
C ARG A 75 29.50 66.94 -34.79
N THR A 76 29.18 66.83 -33.51
CA THR A 76 28.23 67.70 -32.79
C THR A 76 29.00 68.43 -31.69
N PRO A 77 29.14 69.76 -31.77
CA PRO A 77 29.73 70.57 -30.71
C PRO A 77 28.92 70.47 -29.40
N LEU A 78 29.63 70.51 -28.27
CA LEU A 78 29.04 70.50 -26.93
C LEU A 78 29.15 71.87 -26.25
N THR A 79 28.24 72.13 -25.32
CA THR A 79 28.14 73.38 -24.56
C THR A 79 27.66 73.14 -23.13
N GLY A 80 28.03 74.02 -22.19
CA GLY A 80 27.58 73.90 -20.81
C GLY A 80 28.35 72.81 -20.05
N SER A 81 27.85 72.39 -18.89
CA SER A 81 28.58 71.53 -17.97
C SER A 81 27.80 70.29 -17.55
N ILE A 82 28.52 69.21 -17.28
CA ILE A 82 27.98 67.98 -16.69
C ILE A 82 28.28 67.95 -15.17
N PRO A 83 27.27 67.87 -14.28
CA PRO A 83 27.49 67.79 -12.83
C PRO A 83 28.30 66.56 -12.43
N ALA A 84 28.89 66.56 -11.22
CA ALA A 84 29.56 65.38 -10.66
C ALA A 84 28.60 64.19 -10.56
N GLY A 85 29.00 63.01 -11.05
CA GLY A 85 28.14 61.82 -11.14
C GLY A 85 26.98 61.93 -12.14
N GLY A 86 26.79 63.09 -12.78
CA GLY A 86 25.64 63.41 -13.62
C GLY A 86 25.79 62.94 -15.06
N TYR A 87 24.71 63.14 -15.83
CA TYR A 87 24.59 62.75 -17.24
C TYR A 87 24.49 63.96 -18.17
N TYR A 88 24.78 63.75 -19.45
CA TYR A 88 24.60 64.77 -20.49
C TYR A 88 24.10 64.10 -21.77
N LEU A 89 22.90 64.47 -22.22
CA LEU A 89 22.21 63.85 -23.35
C LEU A 89 22.41 64.66 -24.63
N ILE A 90 22.96 64.03 -25.66
CA ILE A 90 23.12 64.62 -26.99
C ILE A 90 22.14 63.97 -27.96
N LYS A 91 21.09 64.69 -28.33
CA LYS A 91 20.20 64.30 -29.44
C LYS A 91 20.96 64.37 -30.76
N GLN A 92 20.75 63.41 -31.65
CA GLN A 92 21.30 63.38 -33.00
C GLN A 92 20.16 63.35 -34.05
N ALA A 93 20.35 62.70 -35.20
CA ALA A 93 19.35 62.72 -36.26
C ALA A 93 18.01 62.06 -35.85
N ASP A 94 16.92 62.62 -36.39
CA ASP A 94 15.59 62.00 -36.33
C ASP A 94 15.41 61.04 -37.51
N GLY A 95 14.82 59.88 -37.26
CA GLY A 95 14.37 58.96 -38.31
C GLY A 95 12.92 59.21 -38.73
N ALA A 96 12.40 58.35 -39.61
CA ALA A 96 11.04 58.49 -40.15
C ALA A 96 9.95 57.81 -39.29
N GLY A 97 10.33 56.99 -38.30
CA GLY A 97 9.46 56.24 -37.38
C GLY A 97 9.72 56.56 -35.91
N GLY A 98 9.36 55.63 -35.02
CA GLY A 98 9.42 55.82 -33.57
C GLY A 98 8.21 56.60 -33.02
N THR A 99 7.86 56.36 -31.76
CA THR A 99 6.69 56.95 -31.11
C THR A 99 7.04 57.84 -29.92
N VAL A 100 8.24 57.71 -29.37
CA VAL A 100 8.67 58.38 -28.15
C VAL A 100 9.79 59.38 -28.45
N ASP A 101 9.62 60.61 -27.98
CA ASP A 101 10.68 61.64 -28.01
C ASP A 101 11.70 61.40 -26.89
N LEU A 102 12.95 61.82 -27.10
CA LEU A 102 13.94 61.83 -26.03
C LEU A 102 13.52 62.78 -24.89
N PRO A 103 13.97 62.54 -23.64
CA PRO A 103 14.03 63.59 -22.63
C PRO A 103 14.73 64.84 -23.18
N THR A 104 14.42 66.02 -22.63
CA THR A 104 14.99 67.29 -23.12
C THR A 104 16.52 67.18 -23.23
N PRO A 105 17.10 67.22 -24.44
CA PRO A 105 18.52 66.99 -24.62
C PRO A 105 19.33 68.22 -24.20
N ASP A 106 20.53 67.99 -23.66
CA ASP A 106 21.46 69.04 -23.25
C ASP A 106 22.20 69.65 -24.46
N ALA A 107 22.38 68.87 -25.51
CA ALA A 107 22.82 69.33 -26.82
C ALA A 107 22.03 68.65 -27.95
N THR A 108 21.90 69.35 -29.07
CA THR A 108 21.26 68.80 -30.28
C THR A 108 22.21 68.88 -31.46
N GLY A 109 22.45 67.73 -32.08
CA GLY A 109 23.15 67.56 -33.34
C GLY A 109 22.26 66.91 -34.39
N THR A 110 22.87 66.60 -35.54
CA THR A 110 22.18 66.05 -36.70
C THR A 110 22.91 64.84 -37.29
N LEU A 111 23.73 64.15 -36.48
CA LEU A 111 24.50 63.01 -36.95
C LEU A 111 23.57 61.83 -37.21
N ALA A 112 23.54 61.32 -38.44
CA ALA A 112 22.84 60.08 -38.76
C ALA A 112 23.73 58.89 -38.39
N MET A 113 23.34 58.16 -37.35
CA MET A 113 24.11 57.03 -36.83
C MET A 113 23.55 55.70 -37.36
N ALA A 114 24.40 54.68 -37.44
CA ALA A 114 23.95 53.37 -37.87
C ALA A 114 23.33 52.61 -36.67
N GLY A 115 22.19 51.94 -36.89
CA GLY A 115 21.49 51.22 -35.83
C GLY A 115 22.16 49.92 -35.35
N THR A 116 23.15 49.41 -36.08
CA THR A 116 23.78 48.11 -35.78
C THR A 116 25.24 48.20 -35.36
N ALA A 117 26.05 49.01 -36.05
CA ALA A 117 27.46 49.19 -35.73
C ALA A 117 28.04 50.52 -36.23
N GLY A 118 28.92 51.15 -35.43
CA GLY A 118 29.54 52.43 -35.72
C GLY A 118 30.60 52.81 -34.68
N LYS A 119 31.12 54.03 -34.76
CA LYS A 119 32.16 54.52 -33.84
C LYS A 119 31.81 55.91 -33.34
N VAL A 120 31.91 56.10 -32.03
CA VAL A 120 31.70 57.39 -31.36
C VAL A 120 32.97 57.76 -30.60
N ALA A 121 33.40 59.02 -30.72
CA ALA A 121 34.52 59.57 -29.98
C ALA A 121 34.06 60.83 -29.24
N LEU A 122 34.36 60.90 -27.94
CA LEU A 122 34.31 62.15 -27.18
C LEU A 122 35.65 62.87 -27.34
N VAL A 123 35.62 64.12 -27.77
CA VAL A 123 36.82 64.90 -28.11
C VAL A 123 36.82 66.20 -27.32
N ASN A 124 37.94 66.53 -26.65
CA ASN A 124 38.07 67.71 -25.79
C ASN A 124 38.21 69.05 -26.55
N ASN A 125 37.93 69.04 -27.86
CA ASN A 125 37.89 70.21 -28.72
C ASN A 125 36.89 69.99 -29.87
N ASN A 126 36.77 70.99 -30.75
CA ASN A 126 35.88 70.98 -31.91
C ASN A 126 36.60 70.65 -33.23
N VAL A 127 37.77 70.03 -33.22
CA VAL A 127 38.48 69.62 -34.44
C VAL A 127 38.03 68.22 -34.83
N SER A 128 37.54 68.06 -36.07
CA SER A 128 37.11 66.75 -36.57
C SER A 128 38.30 65.78 -36.66
N LEU A 129 38.11 64.56 -36.16
CA LEU A 129 39.08 63.48 -36.28
C LEU A 129 39.22 63.02 -37.74
N SER A 130 40.34 62.39 -38.05
CA SER A 130 40.62 61.79 -39.36
C SER A 130 41.23 60.40 -39.18
N GLY A 131 40.98 59.51 -40.14
CA GLY A 131 41.52 58.15 -40.14
C GLY A 131 40.55 57.12 -39.57
N ALA A 132 40.86 55.85 -39.83
CA ALA A 132 39.96 54.73 -39.51
C ALA A 132 39.92 54.41 -38.00
N CYS A 133 41.03 54.61 -37.28
CA CYS A 133 41.13 54.31 -35.86
C CYS A 133 41.98 55.34 -35.09
N PRO A 134 41.39 56.47 -34.64
CA PRO A 134 42.11 57.53 -33.94
C PRO A 134 42.21 57.32 -32.41
N VAL A 135 42.01 56.09 -31.92
CA VAL A 135 42.13 55.74 -30.50
C VAL A 135 43.55 56.06 -29.99
N GLY A 136 43.64 56.63 -28.79
CA GLY A 136 44.92 57.05 -28.19
C GLY A 136 45.44 58.42 -28.66
N GLY A 137 44.71 59.14 -29.52
CA GLY A 137 45.02 60.53 -29.84
C GLY A 137 44.85 61.45 -28.63
N ALA A 138 45.76 62.40 -28.43
CA ALA A 138 45.81 63.27 -27.23
C ALA A 138 44.54 64.12 -26.96
N THR A 139 43.65 64.22 -27.94
CA THR A 139 42.39 64.98 -27.85
C THR A 139 41.16 64.10 -27.67
N VAL A 140 41.30 62.78 -27.85
CA VAL A 140 40.22 61.80 -27.65
C VAL A 140 40.14 61.50 -26.16
N VAL A 141 38.99 61.80 -25.56
CA VAL A 141 38.73 61.63 -24.13
C VAL A 141 38.18 60.24 -23.84
N ASP A 142 37.24 59.78 -24.67
CA ASP A 142 36.67 58.43 -24.61
C ASP A 142 36.28 57.98 -26.02
N PHE A 143 36.28 56.68 -26.27
CA PHE A 143 36.00 56.08 -27.57
C PHE A 143 35.15 54.82 -27.43
N VAL A 144 34.09 54.73 -28.23
CA VAL A 144 33.21 53.56 -28.27
C VAL A 144 33.09 53.05 -29.71
N GLY A 145 33.65 51.88 -29.97
CA GLY A 145 33.30 51.07 -31.12
C GLY A 145 32.08 50.22 -30.78
N TYR A 146 30.90 50.56 -31.30
CA TYR A 146 29.70 49.79 -31.02
C TYR A 146 29.35 48.86 -32.18
N GLY A 147 28.94 47.64 -31.83
CA GLY A 147 28.68 46.54 -32.74
C GLY A 147 29.95 45.86 -33.26
N THR A 148 29.89 44.53 -33.42
CA THR A 148 31.08 43.71 -33.69
C THR A 148 31.77 44.01 -35.02
N ALA A 149 31.09 44.71 -35.94
CA ALA A 149 31.64 45.15 -37.22
C ALA A 149 32.42 46.47 -37.17
N ALA A 150 32.45 47.18 -36.03
CA ALA A 150 33.26 48.39 -35.86
C ALA A 150 34.75 48.04 -36.00
N ASN A 151 35.44 48.64 -36.97
CA ASN A 151 36.83 48.34 -37.26
C ASN A 151 37.84 49.05 -36.32
N CYS A 152 37.32 49.75 -35.33
CA CYS A 152 38.09 50.41 -34.28
C CYS A 152 37.21 50.53 -33.04
N SER A 153 37.84 50.31 -31.89
CA SER A 153 37.31 50.34 -30.54
C SER A 153 38.51 50.58 -29.63
N GLU A 154 38.31 50.69 -28.32
CA GLU A 154 39.43 50.72 -27.38
C GLU A 154 40.20 49.37 -27.40
N THR A 155 39.74 48.37 -26.65
CA THR A 155 40.30 47.01 -26.69
C THR A 155 39.49 46.09 -27.62
N ALA A 156 38.17 46.04 -27.48
CA ALA A 156 37.27 45.26 -28.33
C ALA A 156 35.89 45.94 -28.41
N PRO A 157 35.15 45.83 -29.52
CA PRO A 157 33.89 46.53 -29.71
C PRO A 157 32.76 45.92 -28.87
N THR A 158 31.66 46.66 -28.69
CA THR A 158 30.45 46.13 -28.05
C THR A 158 29.79 45.03 -28.90
N ALA A 159 28.85 44.28 -28.33
CA ALA A 159 27.97 43.42 -29.12
C ALA A 159 27.12 44.24 -30.12
N THR A 160 26.68 43.57 -31.19
CA THR A 160 25.86 44.16 -32.27
C THR A 160 24.53 44.67 -31.76
N LEU A 161 24.18 45.90 -32.13
CA LEU A 161 22.93 46.55 -31.75
C LEU A 161 21.80 46.26 -32.77
N THR A 162 20.58 46.58 -32.36
CA THR A 162 19.36 46.54 -33.17
C THR A 162 18.64 47.89 -33.09
N ASN A 163 17.60 48.09 -33.90
CA ASN A 163 16.79 49.31 -33.81
C ASN A 163 16.09 49.49 -32.45
N SER A 164 16.01 48.46 -31.61
CA SER A 164 15.41 48.53 -30.26
C SER A 164 16.43 48.51 -29.12
N THR A 165 17.74 48.45 -29.41
CA THR A 165 18.78 48.31 -28.38
C THR A 165 19.87 49.36 -28.49
N ALA A 166 20.39 49.79 -27.34
CA ALA A 166 21.55 50.67 -27.20
C ALA A 166 22.73 49.89 -26.60
N ALA A 167 23.94 50.40 -26.82
CA ALA A 167 25.08 50.03 -25.99
C ALA A 167 24.98 50.81 -24.68
N LEU A 168 24.84 50.10 -23.56
CA LEU A 168 24.72 50.65 -22.20
C LEU A 168 26.00 50.36 -21.40
N ARG A 169 26.74 51.39 -21.02
CA ARG A 169 27.93 51.22 -20.18
C ARG A 169 27.49 50.81 -18.76
N LYS A 170 28.13 49.79 -18.20
CA LYS A 170 27.81 49.16 -16.91
C LYS A 170 27.95 50.15 -15.74
N ASN A 171 27.39 49.76 -14.59
CA ASN A 171 27.35 50.57 -13.37
C ASN A 171 26.78 51.97 -13.62
N ASP A 172 25.62 52.02 -14.29
CA ASP A 172 24.93 53.25 -14.67
C ASP A 172 25.77 54.23 -15.49
N GLY A 173 26.70 53.71 -16.29
CA GLY A 173 27.61 54.48 -17.13
C GLY A 173 29.00 54.72 -16.52
N ALA A 174 29.26 54.24 -15.30
CA ALA A 174 30.50 54.56 -14.59
C ALA A 174 31.67 53.59 -14.87
N THR A 175 31.41 52.39 -15.40
CA THR A 175 32.47 51.41 -15.68
C THR A 175 33.25 51.77 -16.93
N ASP A 176 34.53 52.07 -16.78
CA ASP A 176 35.43 52.36 -17.90
C ASP A 176 36.77 51.65 -17.71
N THR A 177 36.94 50.49 -18.33
CA THR A 177 38.17 49.69 -18.24
C THR A 177 39.06 49.87 -19.48
N GLY A 178 38.67 50.71 -20.43
CA GLY A 178 39.31 50.81 -21.74
C GLY A 178 38.98 49.62 -22.64
N ASN A 179 37.89 48.90 -22.38
CA ASN A 179 37.46 47.76 -23.17
C ASN A 179 35.95 47.79 -23.36
N ASN A 180 35.50 48.33 -24.51
CA ASN A 180 34.06 48.47 -24.79
C ASN A 180 33.27 47.15 -24.66
N SER A 181 33.84 45.99 -25.00
CA SER A 181 33.18 44.69 -24.84
C SER A 181 32.95 44.28 -23.38
N ALA A 182 33.83 44.70 -22.47
CA ALA A 182 33.72 44.44 -21.03
C ALA A 182 32.86 45.50 -20.33
N ASP A 183 32.90 46.73 -20.82
CA ASP A 183 32.28 47.90 -20.21
C ASP A 183 30.82 48.09 -20.60
N PHE A 184 30.37 47.56 -21.75
CA PHE A 184 29.00 47.74 -22.24
C PHE A 184 28.21 46.43 -22.29
N SER A 185 26.90 46.52 -22.03
CA SER A 185 25.89 45.51 -22.34
C SER A 185 24.87 46.05 -23.35
N THR A 186 24.18 45.17 -24.07
CA THR A 186 23.09 45.56 -24.97
C THR A 186 21.76 45.51 -24.22
N GLY A 187 20.93 46.52 -24.40
CA GLY A 187 19.62 46.60 -23.72
C GLY A 187 18.75 47.72 -24.30
N ALA A 188 17.55 47.90 -23.77
CA ALA A 188 16.67 49.00 -24.19
C ALA A 188 17.32 50.37 -23.86
N PRO A 189 17.23 51.37 -24.76
CA PRO A 189 17.79 52.70 -24.51
C PRO A 189 17.11 53.38 -23.30
N THR A 190 17.91 53.98 -22.42
CA THR A 190 17.43 54.67 -21.20
C THR A 190 18.05 56.08 -21.10
N PRO A 191 17.73 57.01 -22.02
CA PRO A 191 18.40 58.32 -22.11
C PRO A 191 18.20 59.19 -20.85
N ARG A 192 19.27 59.83 -20.38
CA ARG A 192 19.34 60.68 -19.18
C ARG A 192 20.08 61.97 -19.50
N ASN A 193 19.55 63.10 -19.02
CA ASN A 193 20.11 64.44 -19.24
C ASN A 193 20.69 65.01 -17.92
N THR A 194 21.16 66.26 -17.95
CA THR A 194 21.72 66.92 -16.75
C THR A 194 20.72 67.13 -15.61
N GLY A 195 19.41 67.01 -15.86
CA GLY A 195 18.36 67.04 -14.85
C GLY A 195 18.13 65.71 -14.13
N THR A 196 18.70 64.61 -14.62
CA THR A 196 18.61 63.30 -13.96
C THR A 196 19.54 63.27 -12.75
N ALA A 197 18.99 62.96 -11.57
CA ALA A 197 19.77 62.82 -10.34
C ALA A 197 20.84 61.72 -10.50
N PRO A 198 22.09 61.94 -10.06
CA PRO A 198 23.09 60.88 -10.05
C PRO A 198 22.63 59.74 -9.12
N PRO A 199 22.89 58.47 -9.47
CA PRO A 199 22.60 57.37 -8.57
C PRO A 199 23.38 57.55 -7.26
N ASN A 200 22.76 57.22 -6.12
CA ASN A 200 23.45 57.22 -4.82
C ASN A 200 24.69 56.32 -4.90
N PRO A 201 25.81 56.66 -4.24
CA PRO A 201 26.92 55.73 -4.11
C PRO A 201 26.40 54.43 -3.47
N PRO A 202 26.84 53.24 -3.94
CA PRO A 202 26.44 51.99 -3.33
C PRO A 202 26.80 52.01 -1.84
N ASP A 203 25.87 51.58 -0.99
CA ASP A 203 26.12 51.49 0.44
C ASP A 203 27.35 50.61 0.70
N PRO A 204 28.26 50.99 1.61
CA PRO A 204 29.39 50.15 1.95
C PRO A 204 28.90 48.81 2.54
N PRO A 205 29.59 47.68 2.26
CA PRO A 205 29.20 46.40 2.82
C PRO A 205 29.25 46.45 4.36
N VAL A 206 28.20 45.93 5.00
CA VAL A 206 28.14 45.81 6.46
C VAL A 206 28.86 44.55 6.90
N ALA A 207 29.85 44.68 7.81
CA ALA A 207 30.53 43.52 8.37
C ALA A 207 29.62 42.80 9.37
N LEU A 208 29.28 41.54 9.09
CA LEU A 208 28.39 40.72 9.91
C LEU A 208 28.99 39.31 10.07
N THR A 209 28.69 38.69 11.21
CA THR A 209 28.85 37.25 11.39
C THR A 209 27.76 36.50 10.61
N ILE A 210 27.99 35.21 10.32
CA ILE A 210 26.99 34.40 9.62
C ILE A 210 25.72 34.25 10.47
N ALA A 211 25.86 34.04 11.79
CA ALA A 211 24.71 34.01 12.72
C ALA A 211 23.86 35.29 12.71
N GLN A 212 24.47 36.47 12.51
CA GLN A 212 23.73 37.72 12.35
C GLN A 212 22.99 37.82 11.01
N ILE A 213 23.58 37.27 9.94
CA ILE A 213 22.94 37.22 8.62
C ILE A 213 21.71 36.30 8.68
N GLN A 214 21.85 35.09 9.23
CA GLN A 214 20.75 34.14 9.38
C GLN A 214 19.68 34.67 10.36
N GLY A 215 20.08 35.05 11.57
CA GLY A 215 19.15 35.37 12.66
C GLY A 215 18.46 34.13 13.24
N ALA A 216 17.53 34.36 14.16
CA ALA A 216 16.82 33.30 14.90
C ALA A 216 15.39 33.02 14.36
N GLY A 217 15.00 33.68 13.27
CA GLY A 217 13.72 33.51 12.60
C GLY A 217 13.89 32.84 11.24
N LEU A 218 12.78 32.71 10.50
CA LEU A 218 12.76 32.13 9.15
C LEU A 218 13.22 33.09 8.04
N LEU A 219 13.56 34.33 8.39
CA LEU A 219 13.94 35.37 7.43
C LEU A 219 15.07 36.20 8.02
N SER A 220 16.05 36.51 7.18
CA SER A 220 17.12 37.44 7.51
C SER A 220 16.61 38.85 7.72
N ALA A 221 17.07 39.50 8.81
CA ALA A 221 16.86 40.94 9.01
C ALA A 221 17.70 41.82 8.05
N TYR A 222 18.57 41.19 7.26
CA TYR A 222 19.51 41.83 6.34
C TYR A 222 19.20 41.55 4.87
N ASP A 223 18.01 41.04 4.55
CA ASP A 223 17.56 40.86 3.17
C ASP A 223 17.78 42.14 2.32
N ASP A 224 18.25 41.93 1.09
CA ASP A 224 18.68 42.95 0.12
C ASP A 224 19.88 43.83 0.58
N LYS A 225 20.53 43.53 1.70
CA LYS A 225 21.72 44.28 2.16
C LYS A 225 23.00 43.68 1.62
N LEU A 226 23.93 44.56 1.25
CA LEU A 226 25.31 44.20 0.94
C LEU A 226 26.08 43.97 2.24
N VAL A 227 26.62 42.77 2.42
CA VAL A 227 27.32 42.34 3.62
C VAL A 227 28.72 41.83 3.30
N VAL A 228 29.60 41.82 4.30
CA VAL A 228 30.88 41.12 4.26
C VAL A 228 30.99 40.19 5.46
N THR A 229 31.30 38.92 5.21
CA THR A 229 31.44 37.88 6.24
C THR A 229 32.60 36.94 5.94
N GLU A 230 33.02 36.17 6.94
CA GLU A 230 34.12 35.21 6.83
C GLU A 230 33.70 33.85 7.36
N GLY A 231 34.13 32.77 6.70
CA GLY A 231 33.86 31.42 7.16
C GLY A 231 34.72 30.37 6.45
N ILE A 232 34.52 29.12 6.82
CA ILE A 232 35.16 27.95 6.23
C ILE A 232 34.19 27.33 5.23
N VAL A 233 34.69 27.03 4.03
CA VAL A 233 33.90 26.33 3.02
C VAL A 233 33.73 24.87 3.43
N THR A 234 32.50 24.45 3.66
CA THR A 234 32.17 23.09 4.17
C THR A 234 31.76 22.14 3.06
N ALA A 235 31.11 22.64 2.01
CA ALA A 235 30.68 21.85 0.86
C ALA A 235 30.59 22.70 -0.41
N ARG A 236 30.67 22.05 -1.58
CA ARG A 236 30.49 22.68 -2.91
C ARG A 236 29.31 22.02 -3.61
N LYS A 237 28.20 22.74 -3.75
CA LYS A 237 27.00 22.27 -4.44
C LYS A 237 27.32 22.05 -5.92
N PHE A 238 26.80 20.97 -6.50
CA PHE A 238 27.30 20.45 -7.79
C PHE A 238 27.17 21.44 -8.98
N ASN A 239 26.28 22.42 -8.91
CA ASN A 239 25.89 23.26 -10.04
C ASN A 239 26.07 24.78 -9.83
N ASN A 240 25.93 25.32 -8.61
CA ASN A 240 25.67 26.76 -8.49
C ASN A 240 26.12 27.47 -7.20
N GLY A 241 26.91 26.85 -6.32
CA GLY A 241 27.35 27.53 -5.10
C GLY A 241 28.12 26.66 -4.10
N PHE A 242 28.43 27.24 -2.95
CA PHE A 242 29.15 26.57 -1.88
C PHE A 242 28.58 26.98 -0.51
N PHE A 243 28.79 26.13 0.49
CA PHE A 243 28.33 26.35 1.86
C PHE A 243 29.48 26.94 2.68
N LEU A 244 29.19 28.00 3.43
CA LEU A 244 30.14 28.73 4.26
C LEU A 244 29.69 28.65 5.71
N GLN A 245 30.55 28.17 6.62
CA GLN A 245 30.23 28.05 8.05
C GLN A 245 31.25 28.78 8.90
N SER A 246 30.80 29.47 9.96
CA SER A 246 31.63 30.20 10.91
C SER A 246 32.71 29.29 11.50
N ALA A 247 33.90 29.85 11.69
CA ALA A 247 34.97 29.15 12.41
C ALA A 247 34.73 29.11 13.93
N ASN A 248 33.96 30.07 14.45
CA ASN A 248 33.58 30.17 15.86
C ASN A 248 32.06 30.24 15.94
N ASP A 249 31.46 29.29 16.65
CA ASP A 249 30.05 29.27 17.04
C ASP A 249 29.77 30.41 18.05
N ASP A 250 28.67 31.14 17.86
CA ASP A 250 28.24 32.22 18.75
C ASP A 250 27.63 31.72 20.08
N GLY A 251 27.39 30.40 20.19
CA GLY A 251 26.86 29.70 21.34
C GLY A 251 25.34 29.77 21.48
N ASN A 252 24.63 30.31 20.49
CA ASN A 252 23.18 30.41 20.48
C ASN A 252 22.56 29.28 19.62
N PRO A 253 21.89 28.30 20.22
CA PRO A 253 21.34 27.15 19.48
C PRO A 253 20.19 27.51 18.54
N ALA A 254 19.69 28.76 18.58
CA ALA A 254 18.58 29.24 17.76
C ALA A 254 19.02 29.92 16.45
N THR A 255 20.33 30.13 16.22
CA THR A 255 20.88 30.79 15.04
C THR A 255 21.76 29.81 14.26
N SER A 256 21.65 29.81 12.93
CA SER A 256 22.57 29.03 12.11
C SER A 256 23.94 29.73 12.01
N GLU A 257 25.00 28.92 12.11
CA GLU A 257 26.38 29.36 11.90
C GLU A 257 26.84 29.22 10.45
N ALA A 258 25.94 28.86 9.53
CA ALA A 258 26.25 28.66 8.13
C ALA A 258 25.29 29.39 7.20
N VAL A 259 25.75 29.66 5.98
CA VAL A 259 24.96 30.28 4.92
C VAL A 259 25.36 29.70 3.57
N PHE A 260 24.39 29.59 2.66
CA PHE A 260 24.66 29.19 1.28
C PHE A 260 25.12 30.40 0.45
N VAL A 261 26.19 30.22 -0.34
CA VAL A 261 26.73 31.26 -1.23
C VAL A 261 26.43 30.87 -2.68
N PHE A 262 25.46 31.54 -3.29
CA PHE A 262 25.03 31.33 -4.66
C PHE A 262 25.94 32.07 -5.65
N THR A 263 26.63 31.33 -6.51
CA THR A 263 27.56 31.87 -7.51
C THR A 263 26.96 31.94 -8.92
N GLY A 264 25.78 31.36 -9.16
CA GLY A 264 25.16 31.25 -10.48
C GLY A 264 25.91 30.36 -11.49
N ALA A 265 27.06 29.83 -11.10
CA ALA A 265 27.93 28.95 -11.87
C ALA A 265 28.75 28.06 -10.92
N ALA A 266 29.64 27.22 -11.46
CA ALA A 266 30.54 26.41 -10.65
C ALA A 266 31.35 27.27 -9.64
N PRO A 267 31.48 26.87 -8.37
CA PRO A 267 32.19 27.65 -7.36
C PRO A 267 33.66 27.90 -7.73
N PRO A 268 34.21 29.10 -7.45
CA PRO A 268 35.60 29.43 -7.78
C PRO A 268 36.59 28.53 -7.03
N ALA A 269 37.83 28.44 -7.53
CA ALA A 269 38.87 27.63 -6.89
C ALA A 269 39.22 28.08 -5.46
N SER A 270 39.01 29.36 -5.14
CA SER A 270 39.14 29.89 -3.77
C SER A 270 38.14 29.26 -2.80
N ALA A 271 37.00 28.77 -3.28
CA ALA A 271 35.98 28.09 -2.49
C ALA A 271 36.16 26.56 -2.48
N ALA A 272 37.40 26.08 -2.31
CA ALA A 272 37.65 24.66 -2.04
C ALA A 272 37.26 24.33 -0.59
N VAL A 273 36.74 23.12 -0.36
CA VAL A 273 36.39 22.64 0.99
C VAL A 273 37.61 22.71 1.92
N GLY A 274 37.43 23.26 3.12
CA GLY A 274 38.50 23.52 4.08
C GLY A 274 39.26 24.84 3.86
N ASN A 275 38.92 25.64 2.85
CA ASN A 275 39.43 27.01 2.75
C ASN A 275 38.61 27.95 3.64
N ARG A 276 39.29 28.88 4.31
CA ARG A 276 38.66 30.03 4.95
C ARG A 276 38.66 31.20 3.97
N VAL A 277 37.49 31.77 3.73
CA VAL A 277 37.29 32.84 2.75
C VAL A 277 36.55 34.02 3.36
N ARG A 278 36.77 35.21 2.80
CA ARG A 278 35.92 36.39 2.99
C ARG A 278 34.98 36.51 1.81
N VAL A 279 33.70 36.66 2.08
CA VAL A 279 32.64 36.82 1.08
C VAL A 279 32.02 38.20 1.24
N THR A 280 32.02 38.99 0.16
CA THR A 280 31.23 40.21 0.04
C THR A 280 30.10 39.95 -0.94
N ALA A 281 28.85 40.02 -0.49
CA ALA A 281 27.68 39.60 -1.27
C ALA A 281 26.41 40.31 -0.78
N LYS A 282 25.34 40.25 -1.58
CA LYS A 282 24.01 40.69 -1.14
C LYS A 282 23.30 39.51 -0.46
N VAL A 283 22.62 39.75 0.66
CA VAL A 283 21.71 38.77 1.26
C VAL A 283 20.42 38.72 0.42
N ASP A 284 19.87 37.54 0.22
CA ASP A 284 18.63 37.30 -0.51
C ASP A 284 17.81 36.21 0.21
N GLU A 285 16.52 36.43 0.37
CA GLU A 285 15.56 35.39 0.78
C GLU A 285 14.99 34.68 -0.46
N PHE A 286 15.50 33.48 -0.74
CA PHE A 286 15.22 32.80 -1.99
C PHE A 286 14.13 31.73 -1.86
N THR A 287 13.04 31.90 -2.61
CA THR A 287 12.05 30.85 -2.88
C THR A 287 12.00 30.56 -4.38
N PRO A 288 12.29 29.32 -4.84
CA PRO A 288 12.19 28.94 -6.24
C PRO A 288 10.82 29.24 -6.85
N PRO A 289 10.72 30.01 -7.95
CA PRO A 289 9.43 30.28 -8.60
C PRO A 289 8.70 29.02 -9.09
N SER A 290 9.44 27.94 -9.36
CA SER A 290 8.90 26.64 -9.77
C SER A 290 8.27 25.84 -8.63
N ASN A 291 8.52 26.22 -7.37
CA ASN A 291 7.90 25.62 -6.21
C ASN A 291 7.72 26.70 -5.13
N PRO A 292 6.62 27.46 -5.18
CA PRO A 292 6.36 28.53 -4.21
C PRO A 292 5.83 28.03 -2.86
N ASN A 293 5.44 26.76 -2.73
CA ASN A 293 4.85 26.16 -1.52
C ASN A 293 5.94 25.60 -0.58
N GLN A 294 6.93 26.43 -0.22
CA GLN A 294 8.04 26.04 0.65
C GLN A 294 8.63 27.25 1.40
N LEU A 295 9.50 27.01 2.38
CA LEU A 295 10.25 28.08 3.06
C LEU A 295 11.20 28.79 2.08
N SER A 296 11.52 30.05 2.35
CA SER A 296 12.70 30.68 1.74
C SER A 296 13.96 30.12 2.40
N ILE A 297 15.09 30.28 1.70
CA ILE A 297 16.42 30.10 2.28
C ILE A 297 17.14 31.44 2.30
N THR A 298 17.91 31.70 3.34
CA THR A 298 18.82 32.84 3.36
C THR A 298 20.07 32.48 2.55
N GLU A 299 20.30 33.18 1.44
CA GLU A 299 21.50 32.99 0.62
C GLU A 299 22.28 34.28 0.33
N LEU A 300 23.55 34.12 0.00
CA LEU A 300 24.43 35.21 -0.44
C LEU A 300 24.60 35.18 -1.96
N VAL A 301 24.11 36.23 -2.63
CA VAL A 301 24.11 36.34 -4.10
C VAL A 301 25.11 37.39 -4.62
N SER A 302 25.52 37.23 -5.88
CA SER A 302 26.55 38.05 -6.54
C SER A 302 27.87 38.17 -5.74
N PRO A 303 28.44 37.05 -5.24
CA PRO A 303 29.53 37.09 -4.29
C PRO A 303 30.87 37.47 -4.93
N THR A 304 31.66 38.26 -4.21
CA THR A 304 33.12 38.33 -4.37
C THR A 304 33.78 37.49 -3.28
N VAL A 305 34.67 36.56 -3.66
CA VAL A 305 35.28 35.59 -2.75
C VAL A 305 36.80 35.80 -2.67
N GLU A 306 37.29 36.21 -1.51
CA GLU A 306 38.71 36.37 -1.20
C GLU A 306 39.20 35.17 -0.38
N LEU A 307 40.27 34.51 -0.84
CA LEU A 307 40.90 33.42 -0.10
C LEU A 307 41.76 33.99 1.03
N LEU A 308 41.53 33.54 2.27
CA LEU A 308 42.30 33.94 3.44
C LEU A 308 43.27 32.85 3.90
N GLU A 309 42.79 31.60 3.96
CA GLU A 309 43.55 30.46 4.47
C GLU A 309 43.09 29.16 3.80
N THR A 310 43.98 28.16 3.71
CA THR A 310 43.68 26.85 3.13
C THR A 310 43.94 25.72 4.13
N GLY A 311 43.24 24.60 4.00
CA GLY A 311 43.48 23.41 4.84
C GLY A 311 43.04 23.55 6.30
N VAL A 312 42.07 24.42 6.57
CA VAL A 312 41.44 24.59 7.87
C VAL A 312 40.54 23.39 8.17
N ALA A 313 40.54 22.90 9.41
CA ALA A 313 39.64 21.84 9.84
C ALA A 313 38.17 22.29 9.73
N LEU A 314 37.30 21.39 9.28
CA LEU A 314 35.88 21.68 9.17
C LEU A 314 35.24 21.84 10.56
N PRO A 315 34.27 22.76 10.75
CA PRO A 315 33.49 22.87 11.98
C PRO A 315 32.86 21.53 12.37
N ALA A 316 32.72 21.27 13.67
CA ALA A 316 32.06 20.04 14.15
C ALA A 316 30.60 19.98 13.66
N ALA A 317 30.12 18.77 13.33
CA ALA A 317 28.75 18.58 12.90
C ALA A 317 27.81 18.53 14.12
N VAL A 318 26.60 19.07 13.95
CA VAL A 318 25.52 18.93 14.93
C VAL A 318 24.81 17.59 14.69
N GLU A 319 24.75 16.74 15.69
CA GLU A 319 24.04 15.47 15.60
C GLU A 319 22.52 15.69 15.69
N LEU A 320 21.78 15.22 14.69
CA LEU A 320 20.32 15.28 14.67
C LEU A 320 19.74 14.12 15.48
N SER A 321 18.66 14.39 16.20
CA SER A 321 17.96 13.44 17.06
C SER A 321 16.45 13.47 16.79
N SER A 322 15.70 12.61 17.48
CA SER A 322 14.23 12.60 17.41
C SER A 322 13.60 13.89 17.95
N ALA A 323 14.36 14.79 18.58
CA ALA A 323 13.89 16.11 18.96
C ALA A 323 13.69 17.02 17.74
N GLU A 324 14.54 16.88 16.72
CA GLU A 324 14.46 17.65 15.47
C GLU A 324 13.59 16.98 14.41
N LEU A 325 13.53 15.64 14.39
CA LEU A 325 12.85 14.84 13.37
C LEU A 325 11.73 13.95 13.95
N GLY A 326 11.06 14.40 15.01
CA GLY A 326 9.93 13.69 15.62
C GLY A 326 8.58 14.34 15.31
N ALA A 327 7.48 13.72 15.75
CA ALA A 327 6.08 14.09 15.50
C ALA A 327 5.63 15.54 15.85
N ASN A 328 6.51 16.35 16.46
CA ASN A 328 6.23 17.76 16.77
C ASN A 328 7.08 18.72 15.93
N ALA A 329 7.87 18.20 15.00
CA ALA A 329 8.70 18.99 14.12
C ALA A 329 7.81 19.76 13.15
N THR A 330 8.05 21.07 13.09
CA THR A 330 7.47 21.98 12.09
C THR A 330 8.47 22.19 10.94
N PRO A 331 8.02 22.66 9.76
CA PRO A 331 8.92 22.98 8.66
C PRO A 331 10.09 23.88 9.07
N GLY A 332 9.90 24.80 10.01
CA GLY A 332 10.94 25.70 10.51
C GLY A 332 11.87 25.12 11.58
N THR A 333 11.72 23.86 11.99
CA THR A 333 12.47 23.28 13.13
C THR A 333 13.98 23.23 12.88
N LEU A 334 14.36 22.94 11.64
CA LEU A 334 15.75 22.82 11.21
C LEU A 334 16.34 24.11 10.64
N GLU A 335 15.58 25.21 10.63
CA GLU A 335 16.05 26.53 10.17
C GLU A 335 17.33 26.97 10.88
N ARG A 336 17.38 26.74 12.20
CA ARG A 336 18.54 27.03 13.05
C ARG A 336 19.82 26.25 12.65
N LEU A 337 19.71 25.27 11.75
CA LEU A 337 20.80 24.44 11.23
C LEU A 337 20.97 24.59 9.71
N GLU A 338 20.27 25.52 9.07
CA GLU A 338 20.38 25.78 7.63
C GLU A 338 21.86 25.95 7.22
N ALA A 339 22.28 25.30 6.14
CA ALA A 339 23.66 25.30 5.62
C ALA A 339 24.73 24.67 6.54
N MET A 340 24.41 24.32 7.80
CA MET A 340 25.39 23.80 8.76
C MET A 340 25.75 22.35 8.45
N ARG A 341 26.95 21.95 8.89
CA ARG A 341 27.30 20.53 8.97
C ARG A 341 26.46 19.84 10.04
N VAL A 342 25.78 18.77 9.64
CA VAL A 342 24.96 17.92 10.51
C VAL A 342 25.35 16.44 10.35
N SER A 343 25.01 15.63 11.35
CA SER A 343 25.21 14.19 11.29
C SER A 343 24.01 13.41 11.79
N VAL A 344 23.79 12.24 11.18
CA VAL A 344 22.86 11.21 11.64
C VAL A 344 23.65 9.91 11.77
N ALA A 345 23.83 9.45 13.01
CA ALA A 345 24.66 8.27 13.29
C ALA A 345 24.08 7.01 12.66
N GLN A 346 22.76 6.81 12.79
CA GLN A 346 21.99 5.70 12.23
C GLN A 346 20.65 6.22 11.68
N SER A 347 20.25 5.74 10.52
CA SER A 347 18.95 6.01 9.93
C SER A 347 18.45 4.83 9.12
N VAL A 348 17.16 4.89 8.75
CA VAL A 348 16.49 3.87 7.94
C VAL A 348 15.89 4.56 6.72
N ALA A 349 16.19 4.05 5.52
CA ALA A 349 15.55 4.51 4.31
C ALA A 349 14.03 4.29 4.39
N ILE A 350 13.24 5.32 4.06
CA ILE A 350 11.78 5.22 4.05
C ILE A 350 11.32 4.60 2.74
N SER A 351 11.90 5.06 1.62
CA SER A 351 11.57 4.63 0.27
C SER A 351 12.83 4.20 -0.49
N GLY A 352 12.62 3.58 -1.65
CA GLY A 352 13.69 3.40 -2.62
C GLY A 352 14.17 4.74 -3.19
N THR A 353 15.40 4.75 -3.72
CA THR A 353 15.99 5.94 -4.35
C THR A 353 15.26 6.33 -5.63
N ASP A 354 15.02 7.62 -5.77
CA ASP A 354 14.48 8.25 -6.97
C ASP A 354 15.48 8.16 -8.15
N GLY A 355 15.00 8.60 -9.31
CA GLY A 355 15.75 8.47 -10.54
C GLY A 355 14.94 8.80 -11.78
N SER A 356 15.48 8.39 -12.92
CA SER A 356 14.85 8.57 -14.21
C SER A 356 14.65 7.22 -14.90
N ILE A 357 13.47 7.06 -15.50
CA ILE A 357 13.13 5.93 -16.36
C ILE A 357 13.22 6.40 -17.81
N ASP A 358 13.90 5.61 -18.63
CA ASP A 358 13.87 5.69 -20.07
C ASP A 358 12.92 4.58 -20.56
N GLU A 359 11.69 4.95 -20.91
CA GLU A 359 10.64 4.00 -21.29
C GLU A 359 10.97 3.28 -22.60
N ASP A 360 11.51 3.99 -23.60
CA ASP A 360 11.81 3.46 -24.93
C ASP A 360 12.78 2.26 -24.88
N ASP A 361 13.74 2.32 -23.95
CA ASP A 361 14.75 1.29 -23.71
C ASP A 361 14.44 0.40 -22.48
N ALA A 362 13.36 0.70 -21.74
CA ALA A 362 13.08 0.17 -20.41
C ALA A 362 14.30 0.19 -19.47
N ASN A 363 15.07 1.28 -19.50
CA ASN A 363 16.25 1.50 -18.68
C ASN A 363 15.94 2.46 -17.54
N SER A 364 16.82 2.48 -16.54
CA SER A 364 16.66 3.36 -15.39
C SER A 364 18.01 3.79 -14.84
N SER A 365 18.05 4.98 -14.25
CA SER A 365 19.22 5.48 -13.52
C SER A 365 18.77 6.13 -12.21
N SER A 366 19.63 6.10 -11.19
CA SER A 366 19.37 6.78 -9.93
C SER A 366 19.90 8.22 -9.97
N ASP A 367 19.17 9.15 -9.37
CA ASP A 367 19.62 10.52 -9.15
C ASP A 367 20.33 10.72 -7.78
N GLY A 368 20.29 9.70 -6.91
CA GLY A 368 20.84 9.73 -5.56
C GLY A 368 19.97 10.44 -4.54
N VAL A 369 18.67 10.66 -4.83
CA VAL A 369 17.70 11.25 -3.91
C VAL A 369 16.88 10.16 -3.23
N PHE A 370 16.90 10.12 -1.91
CA PHE A 370 16.07 9.21 -1.12
C PHE A 370 15.77 9.83 0.24
N TYR A 371 14.80 9.27 0.97
CA TYR A 371 14.36 9.80 2.26
C TYR A 371 14.71 8.84 3.37
N VAL A 372 15.10 9.38 4.53
CA VAL A 372 15.43 8.60 5.71
C VAL A 372 14.67 9.11 6.93
N ARG A 373 14.49 8.22 7.90
CA ARG A 373 14.06 8.53 9.26
C ARG A 373 15.08 8.04 10.27
N LEU A 374 15.03 8.56 11.49
CA LEU A 374 15.73 7.96 12.62
C LEU A 374 15.06 6.62 13.02
N PRO A 375 15.81 5.62 13.53
CA PRO A 375 15.27 4.31 13.89
C PRO A 375 14.09 4.34 14.90
N GLU A 376 14.11 5.29 15.83
CA GLU A 376 13.09 5.51 16.86
C GLU A 376 11.86 6.30 16.39
N VAL A 377 11.93 6.92 15.21
CA VAL A 377 10.82 7.67 14.61
C VAL A 377 9.96 6.71 13.79
N ALA A 378 8.63 6.87 13.81
CA ALA A 378 7.74 6.01 13.02
C ALA A 378 7.95 6.22 11.51
N VAL A 379 7.49 5.27 10.68
CA VAL A 379 7.45 5.48 9.23
C VAL A 379 6.45 6.60 8.93
N PRO A 380 6.83 7.67 8.19
CA PRO A 380 5.90 8.75 7.88
C PRO A 380 4.85 8.30 6.86
N PHE A 381 3.58 8.41 7.23
CA PHE A 381 2.43 8.21 6.34
C PHE A 381 1.86 9.56 5.93
N ARG A 382 1.27 9.64 4.72
CA ARG A 382 0.47 10.81 4.36
C ARG A 382 -0.68 10.95 5.36
N GLU A 383 -0.87 12.14 5.91
CA GLU A 383 -1.93 12.40 6.92
C GLU A 383 -3.15 13.10 6.30
N PRO A 384 -4.30 13.21 6.99
CA PRO A 384 -5.44 13.98 6.51
C PRO A 384 -5.15 15.47 6.26
N GLY A 385 -5.76 16.01 5.22
CA GLY A 385 -5.79 17.45 4.99
C GLY A 385 -4.74 18.05 4.06
N ILE A 386 -4.82 19.37 3.91
CA ILE A 386 -3.99 20.21 3.05
C ILE A 386 -2.65 20.47 3.74
N GLY A 387 -1.55 20.45 2.99
CA GLY A 387 -0.22 20.75 3.52
C GLY A 387 -0.19 22.12 4.18
N ILE A 388 0.49 22.25 5.32
CA ILE A 388 0.64 23.55 5.99
C ILE A 388 1.43 24.57 5.12
N MET A 389 2.24 24.07 4.19
CA MET A 389 3.02 24.87 3.24
C MET A 389 2.26 25.23 1.95
N ASP A 390 1.11 24.60 1.68
CA ASP A 390 0.33 24.87 0.48
C ASP A 390 -0.30 26.27 0.60
N THR A 391 0.09 27.19 -0.30
CA THR A 391 -0.29 28.62 -0.25
C THR A 391 -1.71 28.92 -0.75
N ILE A 392 -2.55 27.89 -0.85
CA ILE A 392 -3.90 27.99 -1.42
C ILE A 392 -4.80 28.79 -0.47
N PRO A 393 -5.52 29.82 -0.96
CA PRO A 393 -6.49 30.54 -0.15
C PRO A 393 -7.63 29.62 0.30
N ILE A 394 -7.80 29.47 1.62
CA ILE A 394 -8.96 28.78 2.20
C ILE A 394 -10.15 29.76 2.24
N PRO A 395 -11.27 29.48 1.56
CA PRO A 395 -12.45 30.35 1.59
C PRO A 395 -13.01 30.52 3.00
N ALA A 396 -13.59 31.69 3.29
CA ALA A 396 -14.23 31.96 4.58
C ALA A 396 -15.32 30.91 4.89
N GLY A 397 -15.31 30.38 6.12
CA GLY A 397 -16.25 29.34 6.56
C GLY A 397 -15.82 27.91 6.24
N LYS A 398 -14.72 27.70 5.50
CA LYS A 398 -14.07 26.40 5.34
C LYS A 398 -12.99 26.22 6.41
N ASN A 399 -12.85 25.01 6.93
CA ASN A 399 -11.86 24.57 7.90
C ASN A 399 -11.38 23.14 7.57
N PRO A 400 -10.75 22.91 6.40
CA PRO A 400 -10.23 21.60 6.05
C PRO A 400 -9.14 21.15 7.04
N PRO A 401 -8.95 19.83 7.24
CA PRO A 401 -7.83 19.31 8.02
C PRO A 401 -6.50 19.82 7.45
N ARG A 402 -5.45 19.86 8.30
CA ARG A 402 -4.11 20.31 7.92
C ARG A 402 -3.09 19.23 8.26
N PHE A 403 -2.18 19.01 7.32
CA PHE A 403 -1.07 18.07 7.40
C PHE A 403 0.25 18.85 7.51
N ASP A 404 1.10 18.47 8.45
CA ASP A 404 2.36 19.15 8.78
C ASP A 404 3.51 18.95 7.76
N THR A 405 3.23 18.21 6.69
CA THR A 405 4.14 17.85 5.60
C THR A 405 5.23 16.83 5.95
N ASN A 406 5.04 16.10 7.06
CA ASN A 406 5.91 15.06 7.62
C ASN A 406 7.35 15.55 7.78
N GLN A 407 7.65 16.18 8.92
CA GLN A 407 9.00 16.68 9.23
C GLN A 407 9.88 15.60 9.88
N GLU A 408 9.36 14.39 10.03
CA GLU A 408 10.03 13.18 10.51
C GLU A 408 11.01 12.60 9.49
N ARG A 409 10.89 13.03 8.23
CA ARG A 409 11.75 12.61 7.11
C ARG A 409 12.85 13.63 6.86
N LEU A 410 14.04 13.11 6.57
CA LEU A 410 15.17 13.86 6.07
C LEU A 410 15.46 13.40 4.64
N MET A 411 15.45 14.31 3.67
CA MET A 411 15.92 14.01 2.32
C MET A 411 17.45 13.83 2.35
N VAL A 412 17.96 12.87 1.60
CA VAL A 412 19.39 12.72 1.32
C VAL A 412 19.61 12.94 -0.17
N ARG A 413 20.49 13.87 -0.52
CA ARG A 413 20.87 14.15 -1.90
C ARG A 413 22.33 13.76 -2.11
N SER A 414 22.56 12.47 -2.34
CA SER A 414 23.92 11.92 -2.34
C SER A 414 24.80 12.44 -3.48
N ARG A 415 24.19 12.90 -4.58
CA ARG A 415 24.88 13.54 -5.71
C ARG A 415 24.93 15.08 -5.59
N GLY A 416 24.52 15.65 -4.45
CA GLY A 416 24.37 17.10 -4.29
C GLY A 416 25.67 17.90 -4.31
N GLN A 417 26.83 17.26 -4.11
CA GLN A 417 28.14 17.92 -4.11
C GLN A 417 28.98 17.61 -5.36
N ILE A 418 29.89 18.53 -5.73
CA ILE A 418 30.89 18.29 -6.78
C ILE A 418 31.74 17.06 -6.44
N GLY A 419 31.79 16.10 -7.36
CA GLY A 419 32.55 14.86 -7.19
C GLY A 419 31.82 13.75 -6.44
N ALA A 420 30.58 13.99 -6.00
CA ALA A 420 29.75 12.97 -5.36
C ALA A 420 29.10 12.02 -6.39
N LEU A 421 28.84 10.78 -5.97
CA LEU A 421 28.17 9.76 -6.78
C LEU A 421 26.74 9.51 -6.26
N PRO A 422 25.78 9.15 -7.13
CA PRO A 422 24.46 8.73 -6.68
C PRO A 422 24.58 7.43 -5.88
N LEU A 423 23.90 7.39 -4.73
CA LEU A 423 23.74 6.21 -3.90
C LEU A 423 22.36 5.63 -4.17
N SER A 424 22.31 4.33 -4.47
CA SER A 424 21.09 3.59 -4.74
C SER A 424 20.75 2.69 -3.56
N VAL A 425 19.63 2.96 -2.90
CA VAL A 425 19.10 2.19 -1.77
C VAL A 425 17.65 1.81 -2.05
N ASP A 426 17.25 0.64 -1.57
CA ASP A 426 15.83 0.30 -1.43
C ASP A 426 15.34 0.76 -0.05
N GLY A 427 14.02 0.90 0.13
CA GLY A 427 13.40 1.23 1.42
C GLY A 427 13.82 0.25 2.52
N GLN A 428 13.72 0.65 3.77
CA GLN A 428 14.17 -0.10 4.95
C GLN A 428 15.68 -0.39 5.04
N ALA A 429 16.50 0.07 4.08
CA ALA A 429 17.96 -0.03 4.18
C ALA A 429 18.46 0.72 5.42
N GLN A 430 19.35 0.08 6.19
CA GLN A 430 20.00 0.69 7.34
C GLN A 430 21.18 1.51 6.84
N ILE A 431 21.24 2.79 7.21
CA ILE A 431 22.26 3.72 6.78
C ILE A 431 23.02 4.23 8.01
N SER A 432 24.34 4.20 7.94
CA SER A 432 25.23 4.61 9.02
C SER A 432 26.19 5.71 8.56
N GLY A 433 26.44 6.67 9.45
CA GLY A 433 27.43 7.72 9.21
C GLY A 433 27.03 8.72 8.14
N LEU A 434 25.75 9.11 8.09
CA LEU A 434 25.33 10.26 7.29
C LEU A 434 25.92 11.52 7.94
N LEU A 435 26.86 12.14 7.25
CA LEU A 435 27.56 13.34 7.67
C LEU A 435 27.64 14.26 6.45
N GLY A 436 27.21 15.51 6.58
CA GLY A 436 27.16 16.43 5.44
C GLY A 436 26.63 17.79 5.82
N VAL A 437 26.39 18.64 4.82
CA VAL A 437 25.72 19.95 5.02
C VAL A 437 24.22 19.81 4.86
N LEU A 438 23.46 20.57 5.65
CA LEU A 438 22.01 20.67 5.53
C LEU A 438 21.64 21.76 4.51
N ASP A 439 20.84 21.39 3.52
CA ASP A 439 20.27 22.24 2.47
C ASP A 439 18.75 22.21 2.62
N TYR A 440 18.04 23.10 1.94
CA TYR A 440 16.58 23.03 1.83
C TYR A 440 16.22 22.97 0.34
N PHE A 441 15.46 21.94 -0.03
CA PHE A 441 15.19 21.65 -1.43
C PHE A 441 13.82 21.01 -1.60
N ALA A 442 13.02 21.53 -2.54
CA ALA A 442 11.71 21.00 -2.89
C ALA A 442 10.78 20.82 -1.66
N GLY A 443 10.74 21.82 -0.77
CA GLY A 443 9.83 21.83 0.38
C GLY A 443 10.29 21.00 1.58
N THR A 444 11.51 20.45 1.59
CA THR A 444 12.01 19.62 2.69
C THR A 444 13.50 19.82 2.95
N TRP A 445 13.92 19.53 4.18
CA TRP A 445 15.31 19.58 4.60
C TRP A 445 16.09 18.41 4.00
N ALA A 446 17.25 18.72 3.42
CA ALA A 446 18.04 17.81 2.62
C ALA A 446 19.51 17.77 3.08
N LEU A 447 20.00 16.59 3.47
CA LEU A 447 21.40 16.37 3.77
C LEU A 447 22.18 16.08 2.49
N LEU A 448 23.25 16.82 2.25
CA LEU A 448 24.23 16.60 1.17
C LEU A 448 25.49 15.95 1.76
N PRO A 449 25.67 14.62 1.64
CA PRO A 449 26.74 13.90 2.32
C PRO A 449 28.13 14.35 1.89
N ASP A 450 29.06 14.36 2.85
CA ASP A 450 30.47 14.67 2.63
C ASP A 450 31.12 13.66 1.69
N THR A 451 31.75 14.16 0.63
CA THR A 451 32.39 13.31 -0.39
C THR A 451 33.61 12.56 0.11
N ALA A 452 34.28 13.06 1.16
CA ALA A 452 35.45 12.43 1.77
C ALA A 452 35.07 11.28 2.74
N THR A 453 33.84 11.26 3.24
CA THR A 453 33.33 10.29 4.20
C THR A 453 31.91 9.87 3.81
N PRO A 454 31.75 9.14 2.70
CA PRO A 454 30.43 8.71 2.25
C PRO A 454 29.78 7.78 3.27
N PRO A 455 28.44 7.82 3.42
CA PRO A 455 27.71 6.93 4.32
C PRO A 455 27.81 5.48 3.84
N THR A 456 27.65 4.55 4.76
CA THR A 456 27.52 3.12 4.46
C THR A 456 26.08 2.67 4.62
N PHE A 457 25.64 1.73 3.79
CA PHE A 457 24.29 1.17 3.88
C PHE A 457 24.31 -0.35 3.76
N ALA A 458 23.34 -1.01 4.39
CA ALA A 458 23.16 -2.45 4.38
C ALA A 458 21.69 -2.84 4.47
N GLY A 459 21.36 -4.04 3.99
CA GLY A 459 19.99 -4.55 3.98
C GLY A 459 19.13 -3.86 2.91
N GLY A 460 17.87 -3.62 3.25
CA GLY A 460 16.84 -3.13 2.32
C GLY A 460 15.63 -4.05 2.31
N LYS A 461 14.51 -3.51 1.85
CA LYS A 461 13.23 -4.21 1.73
C LYS A 461 13.43 -5.47 0.90
N GLN A 462 12.92 -6.57 1.40
CA GLN A 462 12.82 -7.82 0.64
C GLN A 462 11.43 -7.90 0.03
N PRO A 463 11.31 -8.41 -1.20
CA PRO A 463 10.03 -8.49 -1.84
C PRO A 463 9.13 -9.51 -1.14
N GLU A 464 7.86 -9.16 -1.00
CA GLU A 464 6.88 -9.97 -0.26
C GLU A 464 5.70 -10.28 -1.18
N ALA A 465 5.39 -11.57 -1.29
CA ALA A 465 4.21 -12.01 -2.04
C ALA A 465 2.96 -11.83 -1.17
N VAL A 466 1.82 -11.65 -1.82
CA VAL A 466 0.53 -11.85 -1.17
C VAL A 466 0.45 -13.27 -0.58
N ALA A 467 -0.32 -13.45 0.49
CA ALA A 467 -0.47 -14.74 1.14
C ALA A 467 -1.03 -15.79 0.18
N ASP A 468 -0.77 -17.08 0.42
CA ASP A 468 -1.44 -18.11 -0.38
C ASP A 468 -2.94 -18.13 -0.03
N ALA A 469 -3.79 -18.12 -1.06
CA ALA A 469 -5.24 -18.29 -0.90
C ALA A 469 -5.58 -19.78 -0.82
N ALA A 470 -6.68 -20.13 -0.14
CA ALA A 470 -7.17 -21.49 -0.19
C ALA A 470 -7.63 -21.85 -1.61
N TYR A 471 -7.63 -23.14 -1.94
CA TYR A 471 -8.08 -23.61 -3.24
C TYR A 471 -9.54 -23.21 -3.54
N GLU A 472 -10.37 -23.11 -2.50
CA GLU A 472 -11.78 -22.74 -2.56
C GLU A 472 -12.01 -21.22 -2.53
N ASP A 473 -11.00 -20.40 -2.28
CA ASP A 473 -11.17 -18.95 -2.22
C ASP A 473 -11.26 -18.34 -3.63
N ILE A 474 -12.01 -17.24 -3.75
CA ILE A 474 -11.99 -16.38 -4.96
C ILE A 474 -10.95 -15.28 -4.75
N THR A 475 -10.11 -15.04 -5.76
CA THR A 475 -9.07 -14.00 -5.70
C THR A 475 -9.28 -12.93 -6.77
N ILE A 476 -9.26 -11.66 -6.36
CA ILE A 476 -9.45 -10.50 -7.26
C ILE A 476 -8.32 -9.51 -7.03
N GLY A 477 -7.52 -9.22 -8.06
CA GLY A 477 -6.37 -8.33 -7.98
C GLY A 477 -6.56 -7.01 -8.74
N GLY A 478 -5.83 -5.99 -8.31
CA GLY A 478 -5.68 -4.70 -8.97
C GLY A 478 -4.20 -4.38 -9.18
N PHE A 479 -3.82 -3.94 -10.38
CA PHE A 479 -2.43 -3.61 -10.66
C PHE A 479 -2.29 -2.43 -11.65
N ASN A 480 -1.73 -1.32 -11.19
CA ASN A 480 -1.17 -0.29 -12.06
C ASN A 480 0.15 -0.80 -12.69
N LEU A 481 0.20 -0.88 -14.03
CA LEU A 481 1.36 -1.41 -14.76
C LEU A 481 2.36 -0.34 -15.24
N LEU A 482 2.15 0.92 -14.83
CA LEU A 482 2.98 2.09 -15.13
C LEU A 482 3.24 2.22 -16.63
N ARG A 483 2.30 2.76 -17.39
CA ARG A 483 2.49 3.08 -18.82
C ARG A 483 2.96 1.88 -19.65
N PHE A 484 2.22 0.77 -19.62
CA PHE A 484 2.55 -0.50 -20.26
C PHE A 484 2.26 -0.47 -21.78
N PHE A 485 3.21 0.08 -22.52
CA PHE A 485 3.20 0.27 -23.98
C PHE A 485 3.90 -0.86 -24.75
N ASP A 486 3.65 -0.91 -26.05
CA ASP A 486 4.26 -1.80 -27.02
C ASP A 486 5.17 -1.07 -28.02
N GLU A 487 5.61 -1.81 -29.04
CA GLU A 487 6.54 -1.34 -30.07
C GLU A 487 5.87 -0.61 -31.26
N VAL A 488 4.55 -0.38 -31.21
CA VAL A 488 3.78 0.21 -32.31
C VAL A 488 3.51 1.68 -32.01
N ALA A 489 4.06 2.55 -32.86
CA ALA A 489 3.88 3.99 -32.69
C ALA A 489 2.43 4.44 -32.90
N GLU A 490 1.91 5.19 -31.94
CA GLU A 490 0.60 5.85 -32.04
C GLU A 490 0.72 7.37 -32.28
N SER A 491 -0.31 7.98 -32.86
CA SER A 491 -0.33 9.42 -33.17
C SER A 491 -0.59 10.33 -31.96
N ASN A 492 -0.77 9.76 -30.77
CA ASN A 492 -1.10 10.46 -29.52
C ASN A 492 0.15 10.95 -28.75
N GLY A 493 1.36 10.61 -29.22
CA GLY A 493 2.61 10.98 -28.55
C GLY A 493 2.98 10.07 -27.38
N ALA A 494 2.33 8.91 -27.25
CA ALA A 494 2.79 7.84 -26.37
C ALA A 494 4.20 7.36 -26.78
N PRO A 495 5.03 6.92 -25.82
CA PRO A 495 6.31 6.26 -26.08
C PRO A 495 6.13 5.07 -27.02
N THR A 496 7.11 4.83 -27.87
CA THR A 496 7.17 3.63 -28.73
C THR A 496 8.36 2.80 -28.29
N LEU A 497 8.09 1.69 -27.62
CA LEU A 497 9.14 0.89 -27.01
C LEU A 497 9.95 0.12 -28.06
N LYS A 498 11.22 -0.13 -27.77
CA LYS A 498 12.00 -1.09 -28.55
C LYS A 498 11.54 -2.51 -28.25
N PRO A 499 11.62 -3.46 -29.20
CA PRO A 499 11.21 -4.84 -28.97
C PRO A 499 11.86 -5.48 -27.73
N GLU A 500 13.14 -5.21 -27.47
CA GLU A 500 13.83 -5.68 -26.27
C GLU A 500 13.29 -5.09 -24.96
N ALA A 501 12.84 -3.82 -24.98
CA ALA A 501 12.22 -3.17 -23.85
C ALA A 501 10.85 -3.80 -23.54
N VAL A 502 10.05 -4.04 -24.57
CA VAL A 502 8.76 -4.74 -24.45
C VAL A 502 8.95 -6.14 -23.86
N GLU A 503 9.90 -6.92 -24.37
CA GLU A 503 10.17 -8.27 -23.86
C GLU A 503 10.65 -8.27 -22.41
N LYS A 504 11.48 -7.30 -22.03
CA LYS A 504 11.92 -7.10 -20.65
C LYS A 504 10.75 -6.79 -19.71
N ARG A 505 9.88 -5.86 -20.12
CA ARG A 505 8.69 -5.48 -19.34
C ARG A 505 7.69 -6.63 -19.22
N LEU A 506 7.40 -7.35 -20.31
CA LEU A 506 6.57 -8.56 -20.29
C LEU A 506 7.13 -9.62 -19.33
N GLY A 507 8.44 -9.90 -19.39
CA GLY A 507 9.09 -10.88 -18.52
C GLY A 507 9.00 -10.51 -17.04
N LYS A 508 9.32 -9.26 -16.69
CA LYS A 508 9.23 -8.80 -15.30
C LYS A 508 7.80 -8.79 -14.78
N THR A 509 6.86 -8.23 -15.54
CA THR A 509 5.45 -8.13 -15.13
C THR A 509 4.80 -9.51 -15.02
N SER A 510 5.11 -10.45 -15.94
CA SER A 510 4.61 -11.83 -15.79
C SER A 510 5.14 -12.49 -14.53
N ALA A 511 6.43 -12.32 -14.22
CA ALA A 511 7.03 -12.89 -13.02
C ALA A 511 6.46 -12.27 -11.74
N ALA A 512 6.21 -10.95 -11.72
CA ALA A 512 5.52 -10.26 -10.64
C ALA A 512 4.14 -10.88 -10.38
N ILE A 513 3.34 -11.07 -11.43
CA ILE A 513 1.99 -11.64 -11.33
C ILE A 513 2.04 -13.13 -10.91
N CYS A 514 2.95 -13.94 -11.47
CA CYS A 514 3.07 -15.35 -11.12
C CYS A 514 3.51 -15.55 -9.66
N GLN A 515 4.57 -14.86 -9.25
CA GLN A 515 5.31 -15.18 -8.02
C GLN A 515 4.79 -14.41 -6.82
N TYR A 516 4.39 -13.15 -7.03
CA TYR A 516 4.11 -12.20 -5.95
C TYR A 516 2.63 -11.84 -5.84
N LEU A 517 1.88 -11.74 -6.95
CA LEU A 517 0.42 -11.55 -6.91
C LEU A 517 -0.37 -12.87 -6.93
N LYS A 518 0.31 -13.99 -7.19
CA LYS A 518 -0.22 -15.36 -7.19
C LYS A 518 -1.38 -15.60 -8.18
N THR A 519 -1.34 -14.96 -9.36
CA THR A 519 -2.31 -15.17 -10.45
C THR A 519 -3.78 -15.18 -9.99
N PRO A 520 -4.34 -14.04 -9.56
CA PRO A 520 -5.72 -13.98 -9.08
C PRO A 520 -6.73 -14.40 -10.15
N ASP A 521 -7.89 -14.91 -9.75
CA ASP A 521 -8.93 -15.38 -10.68
C ASP A 521 -9.41 -14.26 -11.62
N ILE A 522 -9.51 -13.02 -11.11
CA ILE A 522 -9.79 -11.80 -11.87
C ILE A 522 -8.71 -10.78 -11.55
N LEU A 523 -8.03 -10.22 -12.55
CA LEU A 523 -7.02 -9.17 -12.38
C LEU A 523 -7.44 -7.91 -13.15
N GLY A 524 -7.85 -6.87 -12.44
CA GLY A 524 -8.00 -5.53 -13.01
C GLY A 524 -6.62 -4.89 -13.20
N VAL A 525 -6.36 -4.37 -14.40
CA VAL A 525 -5.12 -3.67 -14.74
C VAL A 525 -5.40 -2.27 -15.21
N VAL A 526 -4.53 -1.34 -14.83
CA VAL A 526 -4.58 0.05 -15.32
C VAL A 526 -3.24 0.42 -15.93
N GLU A 527 -3.26 1.47 -16.74
CA GLU A 527 -2.09 1.95 -17.49
C GLU A 527 -1.62 1.05 -18.62
N VAL A 528 -2.54 0.40 -19.32
CA VAL A 528 -2.20 -0.49 -20.44
C VAL A 528 -2.55 0.16 -21.75
N GLU A 529 -1.65 0.14 -22.72
CA GLU A 529 -1.88 0.80 -24.01
C GLU A 529 -3.07 0.19 -24.77
N ASN A 530 -3.07 -1.12 -24.99
CA ASN A 530 -4.08 -1.75 -25.83
C ASN A 530 -4.27 -3.23 -25.48
N ILE A 531 -5.27 -3.87 -26.10
CA ILE A 531 -5.58 -5.28 -25.85
C ILE A 531 -4.50 -6.23 -26.40
N GLY A 532 -3.72 -5.80 -27.41
CA GLY A 532 -2.64 -6.59 -28.00
C GLY A 532 -1.50 -6.84 -27.02
N ILE A 533 -0.97 -5.79 -26.39
CA ILE A 533 0.08 -5.92 -25.38
C ILE A 533 -0.41 -6.63 -24.11
N LEU A 534 -1.67 -6.40 -23.72
CA LEU A 534 -2.31 -7.15 -22.63
C LEU A 534 -2.43 -8.64 -22.96
N GLY A 535 -2.75 -8.99 -24.19
CA GLY A 535 -2.80 -10.37 -24.67
C GLY A 535 -1.44 -11.06 -24.65
N ARG A 536 -0.38 -10.36 -25.06
CA ARG A 536 1.01 -10.89 -24.96
C ARG A 536 1.41 -11.16 -23.50
N LEU A 537 0.99 -10.30 -22.56
CA LEU A 537 1.21 -10.54 -21.14
C LEU A 537 0.44 -11.79 -20.67
N ALA A 538 -0.83 -11.94 -21.08
CA ALA A 538 -1.63 -13.13 -20.77
C ALA A 538 -0.99 -14.42 -21.31
N GLU A 539 -0.56 -14.42 -22.56
CA GLU A 539 0.14 -15.55 -23.20
C GLU A 539 1.40 -15.93 -22.43
N ARG A 540 2.21 -14.94 -22.02
CA ARG A 540 3.43 -15.16 -21.25
C ARG A 540 3.14 -15.77 -19.87
N ILE A 541 2.13 -15.27 -19.17
CA ILE A 541 1.68 -15.82 -17.88
C ILE A 541 1.19 -17.25 -18.07
N ASN A 542 0.35 -17.51 -19.07
CA ASN A 542 -0.22 -18.83 -19.33
C ASN A 542 0.86 -19.87 -19.67
N ALA A 543 1.94 -19.47 -20.35
CA ALA A 543 3.04 -20.35 -20.67
C ALA A 543 3.96 -20.66 -19.48
N ASN A 544 4.11 -19.72 -18.54
CA ASN A 544 5.21 -19.75 -17.57
C ASN A 544 4.79 -19.84 -16.09
N CYS A 545 3.58 -19.41 -15.71
CA CYS A 545 3.13 -19.51 -14.33
C CYS A 545 2.75 -20.98 -14.01
N PRO A 546 3.21 -21.55 -12.87
CA PRO A 546 2.84 -22.90 -12.47
C PRO A 546 1.34 -23.14 -12.32
N SER A 547 0.57 -22.10 -11.97
CA SER A 547 -0.90 -22.16 -11.82
C SER A 547 -1.65 -22.26 -13.14
N ALA A 548 -1.00 -21.97 -14.28
CA ALA A 548 -1.56 -21.99 -15.63
C ALA A 548 -3.01 -21.43 -15.68
N PRO A 549 -3.23 -20.14 -15.36
CA PRO A 549 -4.57 -19.58 -15.14
C PRO A 549 -5.43 -19.56 -16.41
N ALA A 550 -4.84 -19.76 -17.59
CA ALA A 550 -5.48 -19.58 -18.89
C ALA A 550 -6.15 -18.20 -18.99
N TYR A 551 -5.41 -17.15 -18.65
CA TYR A 551 -5.90 -15.78 -18.73
C TYR A 551 -6.36 -15.41 -20.13
N VAL A 552 -7.54 -14.80 -20.18
CA VAL A 552 -8.10 -14.13 -21.36
C VAL A 552 -8.10 -12.62 -21.09
N PRO A 553 -7.55 -11.80 -22.01
CA PRO A 553 -7.51 -10.35 -21.86
C PRO A 553 -8.83 -9.70 -22.29
N TYR A 554 -9.25 -8.67 -21.55
CA TYR A 554 -10.36 -7.79 -21.90
C TYR A 554 -9.94 -6.34 -21.71
N LEU A 555 -10.14 -5.50 -22.72
CA LEU A 555 -9.80 -4.08 -22.66
C LEU A 555 -10.68 -3.32 -23.64
N VAL A 556 -11.16 -2.15 -23.21
CA VAL A 556 -11.87 -1.20 -24.08
C VAL A 556 -11.10 0.12 -24.03
N SER A 557 -10.71 0.65 -25.19
CA SER A 557 -9.98 1.91 -25.26
C SER A 557 -10.81 3.06 -24.69
N GLY A 558 -10.24 3.78 -23.74
CA GLY A 558 -10.75 5.00 -23.10
C GLY A 558 -10.48 6.25 -23.94
N ASN A 559 -10.25 7.37 -23.27
CA ASN A 559 -10.07 8.70 -23.86
C ASN A 559 -8.76 9.37 -23.42
N ASP A 560 -7.86 8.62 -22.78
CA ASP A 560 -6.64 9.18 -22.23
C ASP A 560 -5.75 9.68 -23.37
N PRO A 561 -5.34 10.96 -23.36
CA PRO A 561 -4.52 11.51 -24.43
C PRO A 561 -3.12 10.87 -24.48
N GLY A 562 -2.65 10.24 -23.40
CA GLY A 562 -1.40 9.48 -23.36
C GLY A 562 -1.54 8.02 -23.77
N GLY A 563 -2.72 7.57 -24.22
CA GLY A 563 -2.94 6.24 -24.80
C GLY A 563 -3.18 5.12 -23.79
N ILE A 564 -3.16 5.40 -22.48
CA ILE A 564 -3.33 4.37 -21.45
C ILE A 564 -4.80 4.06 -21.11
N ASN A 565 -5.08 2.79 -20.86
CA ASN A 565 -6.41 2.25 -20.67
C ASN A 565 -6.53 1.36 -19.43
N VAL A 566 -7.77 0.97 -19.13
CA VAL A 566 -8.16 0.03 -18.08
C VAL A 566 -8.56 -1.30 -18.73
N GLY A 567 -8.17 -2.43 -18.13
CA GLY A 567 -8.44 -3.76 -18.65
C GLY A 567 -8.57 -4.83 -17.56
N PHE A 568 -8.80 -6.06 -17.99
CA PHE A 568 -8.83 -7.26 -17.15
C PHE A 568 -8.03 -8.41 -17.77
N LEU A 569 -7.39 -9.21 -16.92
CA LEU A 569 -7.03 -10.60 -17.22
C LEU A 569 -7.92 -11.52 -16.39
N VAL A 570 -8.62 -12.46 -17.03
CA VAL A 570 -9.60 -13.33 -16.35
C VAL A 570 -9.24 -14.80 -16.52
N ALA A 571 -9.13 -15.55 -15.42
CA ALA A 571 -8.66 -16.94 -15.42
C ALA A 571 -9.76 -17.89 -15.90
N THR A 572 -9.59 -18.49 -17.07
CA THR A 572 -10.56 -19.45 -17.65
C THR A 572 -10.10 -20.90 -17.57
N ARG A 573 -9.07 -21.20 -16.75
CA ARG A 573 -8.61 -22.59 -16.51
C ARG A 573 -9.78 -23.49 -16.16
N ASP A 574 -9.76 -24.74 -16.64
CA ASP A 574 -10.78 -25.73 -16.28
C ASP A 574 -10.76 -25.93 -14.76
N ASN A 575 -11.94 -25.85 -14.13
CA ASN A 575 -12.09 -26.08 -12.70
C ASN A 575 -12.02 -27.57 -12.32
N GLY A 576 -11.87 -28.49 -13.28
CA GLY A 576 -11.87 -29.94 -13.08
C GLY A 576 -13.25 -30.59 -13.24
N ALA A 577 -14.31 -29.79 -13.36
CA ALA A 577 -15.68 -30.24 -13.62
C ALA A 577 -16.15 -29.93 -15.06
N GLY A 578 -15.24 -29.51 -15.95
CA GLY A 578 -15.56 -29.17 -17.34
C GLY A 578 -16.20 -27.79 -17.50
N GLN A 579 -16.00 -26.90 -16.51
CA GLN A 579 -16.38 -25.49 -16.56
C GLN A 579 -15.14 -24.60 -16.40
N PRO A 580 -15.11 -23.39 -16.99
CA PRO A 580 -14.04 -22.45 -16.70
C PRO A 580 -14.10 -22.02 -15.23
N ARG A 581 -12.95 -21.72 -14.62
CA ARG A 581 -12.90 -21.14 -13.26
C ARG A 581 -13.70 -19.85 -13.18
N VAL A 582 -13.57 -18.98 -14.18
CA VAL A 582 -14.39 -17.77 -14.30
C VAL A 582 -15.11 -17.76 -15.65
N GLU A 583 -16.43 -17.75 -15.63
CA GLU A 583 -17.30 -17.51 -16.77
C GLU A 583 -17.59 -16.01 -16.88
N VAL A 584 -17.15 -15.37 -17.97
CA VAL A 584 -17.40 -13.95 -18.23
C VAL A 584 -18.77 -13.78 -18.88
N LEU A 585 -19.64 -12.98 -18.24
CA LEU A 585 -20.98 -12.69 -18.74
C LEU A 585 -21.01 -11.40 -19.58
N GLU A 586 -20.34 -10.35 -19.09
CA GLU A 586 -20.25 -9.07 -19.80
C GLU A 586 -19.01 -8.30 -19.38
N VAL A 587 -18.49 -7.50 -20.32
CA VAL A 587 -17.48 -6.47 -20.06
C VAL A 587 -17.97 -5.16 -20.69
N VAL A 588 -18.13 -4.12 -19.87
CA VAL A 588 -18.75 -2.85 -20.30
C VAL A 588 -17.95 -1.67 -19.75
N GLN A 589 -17.60 -0.72 -20.63
CA GLN A 589 -16.96 0.53 -20.23
C GLN A 589 -18.02 1.60 -19.97
N TYR A 590 -18.03 2.15 -18.76
CA TYR A 590 -19.01 3.16 -18.35
C TYR A 590 -18.40 4.57 -18.37
N GLY A 591 -19.19 5.55 -18.80
CA GLY A 591 -18.80 6.97 -18.70
C GLY A 591 -17.78 7.43 -19.73
N LYS A 592 -17.57 6.69 -20.82
CA LYS A 592 -16.68 7.09 -21.92
C LYS A 592 -17.07 8.45 -22.52
N ASP A 593 -18.35 8.66 -22.79
CA ASP A 593 -18.85 9.92 -23.36
C ASP A 593 -19.42 10.87 -22.30
N ALA A 594 -19.22 10.58 -21.01
CA ALA A 594 -19.68 11.45 -19.93
C ALA A 594 -18.97 12.80 -20.01
N THR A 595 -19.73 13.87 -19.78
CA THR A 595 -19.22 15.24 -19.93
C THR A 595 -19.08 15.94 -18.59
N PHE A 596 -18.08 16.81 -18.52
CA PHE A 596 -17.79 17.71 -17.41
C PHE A 596 -18.12 19.13 -17.83
N ALA A 597 -19.07 19.77 -17.13
CA ALA A 597 -19.48 21.13 -17.43
C ALA A 597 -18.48 22.14 -16.87
N ASN A 598 -18.06 23.10 -17.71
CA ASN A 598 -17.21 24.20 -17.29
C ASN A 598 -18.03 25.44 -16.91
N PRO A 599 -17.50 26.34 -16.05
CA PRO A 599 -18.20 27.55 -15.61
C PRO A 599 -18.58 28.51 -16.74
N ASN A 600 -17.85 28.52 -17.86
CA ASN A 600 -18.18 29.34 -19.02
C ASN A 600 -19.27 28.74 -19.93
N GLY A 601 -19.85 27.60 -19.56
CA GLY A 601 -20.88 26.88 -20.31
C GLY A 601 -20.37 25.91 -21.38
N SER A 602 -19.05 25.80 -21.60
CA SER A 602 -18.48 24.75 -22.44
C SER A 602 -18.45 23.41 -21.71
N THR A 603 -18.20 22.32 -22.44
CA THR A 603 -18.03 20.98 -21.85
C THR A 603 -16.67 20.39 -22.21
N ALA A 604 -16.19 19.50 -21.35
CA ALA A 604 -15.04 18.63 -21.58
C ALA A 604 -15.44 17.17 -21.32
N LEU A 605 -14.56 16.21 -21.63
CA LEU A 605 -14.76 14.83 -21.19
C LEU A 605 -14.56 14.73 -19.68
N LEU A 606 -15.46 14.00 -19.01
CA LEU A 606 -15.37 13.72 -17.58
C LEU A 606 -14.30 12.68 -17.29
N ASN A 607 -14.34 11.56 -18.02
CA ASN A 607 -13.45 10.44 -17.79
C ASN A 607 -12.44 10.31 -18.93
N ASP A 608 -11.19 10.61 -18.63
CA ASP A 608 -10.07 10.32 -19.53
C ASP A 608 -9.85 8.79 -19.56
N ARG A 609 -9.91 8.14 -18.40
CA ARG A 609 -9.80 6.68 -18.22
C ARG A 609 -11.10 6.13 -17.60
N PRO A 610 -12.16 5.94 -18.41
CA PRO A 610 -13.46 5.51 -17.91
C PRO A 610 -13.41 4.13 -17.22
N PRO A 611 -14.22 3.93 -16.16
CA PRO A 611 -14.28 2.66 -15.43
C PRO A 611 -14.70 1.50 -16.34
N LEU A 612 -14.07 0.34 -16.14
CA LEU A 612 -14.37 -0.89 -16.87
C LEU A 612 -15.00 -1.91 -15.93
N LEU A 613 -16.22 -2.31 -16.23
CA LEU A 613 -16.97 -3.30 -15.49
C LEU A 613 -16.83 -4.68 -16.13
N LEU A 614 -16.72 -5.71 -15.29
CA LEU A 614 -16.81 -7.13 -15.61
C LEU A 614 -17.91 -7.75 -14.74
N ARG A 615 -18.95 -8.36 -15.33
CA ARG A 615 -19.79 -9.35 -14.60
C ARG A 615 -19.34 -10.75 -14.97
N ALA A 616 -19.21 -11.59 -13.96
CA ALA A 616 -18.76 -12.96 -14.11
C ALA A 616 -19.44 -13.91 -13.13
N ILE A 617 -19.33 -15.19 -13.41
CA ILE A 617 -19.64 -16.28 -12.46
C ILE A 617 -18.34 -17.01 -12.18
N VAL A 618 -17.94 -17.08 -10.92
CA VAL A 618 -16.82 -17.93 -10.51
C VAL A 618 -17.39 -19.31 -10.18
N HIS A 619 -16.76 -20.38 -10.69
CA HIS A 619 -17.19 -21.75 -10.48
C HIS A 619 -16.21 -22.52 -9.60
N GLN A 620 -16.75 -23.43 -8.80
CA GLN A 620 -15.98 -24.41 -8.04
C GLN A 620 -16.23 -25.83 -8.55
N ASP A 621 -15.23 -26.69 -8.41
CA ASP A 621 -15.25 -28.10 -8.84
C ASP A 621 -16.37 -28.93 -8.18
N ASN A 622 -16.88 -28.49 -7.03
CA ASN A 622 -18.02 -29.08 -6.33
C ASN A 622 -19.40 -28.71 -6.94
N GLY A 623 -19.41 -27.96 -8.05
CA GLY A 623 -20.60 -27.48 -8.77
C GLY A 623 -21.22 -26.20 -8.21
N ALA A 624 -20.67 -25.62 -7.14
CA ALA A 624 -21.09 -24.31 -6.64
C ALA A 624 -20.64 -23.19 -7.59
N SER A 625 -21.39 -22.10 -7.59
CA SER A 625 -21.14 -20.93 -8.44
C SER A 625 -21.41 -19.65 -7.68
N TYR A 626 -20.63 -18.62 -7.97
CA TYR A 626 -20.68 -17.34 -7.26
C TYR A 626 -20.67 -16.17 -8.27
N PRO A 627 -21.81 -15.49 -8.48
CA PRO A 627 -21.86 -14.33 -9.36
C PRO A 627 -21.18 -13.13 -8.71
N ILE A 628 -20.40 -12.38 -9.50
CA ILE A 628 -19.67 -11.22 -9.03
C ILE A 628 -19.56 -10.14 -10.11
N THR A 629 -19.58 -8.88 -9.68
CA THR A 629 -19.35 -7.70 -10.52
C THR A 629 -18.09 -7.01 -10.03
N VAL A 630 -17.11 -6.83 -10.93
CA VAL A 630 -15.83 -6.16 -10.64
C VAL A 630 -15.70 -4.94 -11.52
N ILE A 631 -15.38 -3.78 -10.94
CA ILE A 631 -15.18 -2.52 -11.66
C ILE A 631 -13.75 -2.07 -11.44
N ALA A 632 -12.94 -2.07 -12.50
CA ALA A 632 -11.60 -1.53 -12.50
C ALA A 632 -11.64 -0.02 -12.77
N ASN A 633 -10.95 0.78 -11.96
CA ASN A 633 -10.97 2.24 -12.02
C ASN A 633 -9.56 2.83 -12.15
N HIS A 634 -9.45 3.95 -12.87
CA HIS A 634 -8.25 4.78 -12.89
C HIS A 634 -8.62 6.27 -12.91
N LEU A 635 -8.97 6.82 -11.75
CA LEU A 635 -9.47 8.20 -11.63
C LEU A 635 -8.36 9.23 -11.87
N ARG A 636 -8.70 10.49 -12.13
CA ARG A 636 -7.72 11.56 -12.38
C ARG A 636 -6.77 11.74 -11.20
N SER A 637 -5.47 11.95 -11.43
CA SER A 637 -4.47 12.22 -10.37
C SER A 637 -4.62 13.57 -9.66
N LEU A 638 -3.88 13.76 -8.56
CA LEU A 638 -3.80 15.03 -7.83
C LEU A 638 -2.94 16.10 -8.54
N ASN A 639 -2.37 15.81 -9.72
CA ASN A 639 -1.49 16.76 -10.40
C ASN A 639 -2.21 18.08 -10.70
N GLY A 640 -1.64 19.17 -10.18
CA GLY A 640 -2.18 20.53 -10.27
C GLY A 640 -3.37 20.81 -9.36
N ILE A 641 -3.64 19.98 -8.33
CA ILE A 641 -4.78 20.16 -7.41
C ILE A 641 -4.71 21.46 -6.61
N ASP A 642 -3.50 21.96 -6.40
CA ASP A 642 -3.14 23.16 -5.63
C ASP A 642 -2.76 24.35 -6.51
N ASP A 643 -2.79 24.21 -7.84
CA ASP A 643 -2.36 25.26 -8.76
C ASP A 643 -3.28 26.49 -8.65
N VAL A 644 -2.69 27.63 -8.29
CA VAL A 644 -3.35 28.93 -8.12
C VAL A 644 -3.33 29.79 -9.39
N ALA A 645 -2.67 29.34 -10.46
CA ALA A 645 -2.70 30.01 -11.75
C ALA A 645 -4.12 30.04 -12.33
N SER A 646 -4.41 31.07 -13.13
CA SER A 646 -5.73 31.22 -13.77
C SER A 646 -6.13 29.97 -14.55
N GLY A 647 -7.28 29.39 -14.20
CA GLY A 647 -7.80 28.21 -14.87
C GLY A 647 -8.35 28.53 -16.27
N GLY A 648 -8.32 27.55 -17.15
CA GLY A 648 -9.01 27.63 -18.45
C GLY A 648 -10.54 27.59 -18.29
N ASN A 649 -11.28 27.85 -19.38
CA ASN A 649 -12.73 27.62 -19.47
C ASN A 649 -13.62 28.23 -18.36
N GLY A 650 -13.19 29.36 -17.78
CA GLY A 650 -13.96 30.08 -16.75
C GLY A 650 -13.72 29.60 -15.32
N TRP A 651 -12.78 28.68 -15.09
CA TRP A 651 -12.33 28.31 -13.75
C TRP A 651 -11.48 29.42 -13.13
N SER A 652 -11.68 29.69 -11.83
CA SER A 652 -10.91 30.73 -11.12
C SER A 652 -9.42 30.41 -11.04
N THR A 653 -9.10 29.12 -10.84
CA THR A 653 -7.75 28.57 -10.82
C THR A 653 -7.73 27.22 -11.50
N GLU A 654 -6.56 26.77 -11.96
CA GLU A 654 -6.41 25.42 -12.50
C GLU A 654 -6.68 24.36 -11.43
N GLY A 655 -6.23 24.57 -10.18
CA GLY A 655 -6.56 23.69 -9.06
C GLY A 655 -8.05 23.57 -8.78
N ALA A 656 -8.82 24.64 -8.92
CA ALA A 656 -10.29 24.58 -8.80
C ALA A 656 -10.91 23.65 -9.86
N ARG A 657 -10.39 23.69 -11.09
CA ARG A 657 -10.82 22.78 -12.16
C ARG A 657 -10.49 21.33 -11.83
N VAL A 658 -9.27 21.08 -11.34
CA VAL A 658 -8.80 19.72 -10.98
C VAL A 658 -9.67 19.12 -9.88
N ARG A 659 -9.91 19.85 -8.79
CA ARG A 659 -10.76 19.40 -7.68
C ARG A 659 -12.19 19.12 -8.14
N ALA A 660 -12.79 20.01 -8.91
CA ALA A 660 -14.14 19.81 -9.42
C ALA A 660 -14.26 18.63 -10.37
N LYS A 661 -13.28 18.40 -11.27
CA LYS A 661 -13.28 17.23 -12.16
C LYS A 661 -13.15 15.94 -11.36
N ARG A 662 -12.25 15.89 -10.37
CA ARG A 662 -12.07 14.72 -9.48
C ARG A 662 -13.36 14.40 -8.71
N GLY A 663 -13.98 15.39 -8.06
CA GLY A 663 -15.25 15.19 -7.36
C GLY A 663 -16.38 14.75 -8.30
N ALA A 664 -16.45 15.27 -9.52
CA ALA A 664 -17.44 14.83 -10.51
C ALA A 664 -17.21 13.38 -10.99
N GLN A 665 -15.97 12.92 -11.11
CA GLN A 665 -15.66 11.52 -11.42
C GLN A 665 -16.09 10.60 -10.27
N ALA A 666 -15.80 11.01 -9.03
CA ALA A 666 -16.21 10.30 -7.82
C ALA A 666 -17.73 10.13 -7.77
N ALA A 667 -18.48 11.22 -7.93
CA ALA A 667 -19.95 11.20 -7.95
C ALA A 667 -20.52 10.38 -9.11
N TYR A 668 -19.89 10.40 -10.30
CA TYR A 668 -20.30 9.56 -11.42
C TYR A 668 -20.18 8.07 -11.09
N LEU A 669 -19.03 7.65 -10.54
CA LEU A 669 -18.79 6.27 -10.16
C LEU A 669 -19.71 5.81 -9.02
N ALA A 670 -19.87 6.65 -7.98
CA ALA A 670 -20.82 6.43 -6.89
C ALA A 670 -22.27 6.30 -7.40
N GLY A 671 -22.67 7.14 -8.35
CA GLY A 671 -24.01 7.09 -8.94
C GLY A 671 -24.23 5.85 -9.81
N LEU A 672 -23.19 5.36 -10.49
CA LEU A 672 -23.22 4.12 -11.25
C LEU A 672 -23.47 2.92 -10.34
N ILE A 673 -22.72 2.81 -9.24
CA ILE A 673 -22.84 1.66 -8.33
C ILE A 673 -24.13 1.75 -7.49
N GLU A 674 -24.60 2.94 -7.14
CA GLU A 674 -25.92 3.12 -6.53
C GLU A 674 -27.05 2.60 -7.45
N GLN A 675 -27.01 2.92 -8.75
CA GLN A 675 -28.00 2.40 -9.71
C GLN A 675 -27.98 0.88 -9.80
N MET A 676 -26.79 0.26 -9.74
CA MET A 676 -26.66 -1.21 -9.72
C MET A 676 -27.26 -1.81 -8.46
N GLN A 677 -26.96 -1.24 -7.28
CA GLN A 677 -27.52 -1.70 -6.00
C GLN A 677 -29.05 -1.55 -5.97
N GLN A 678 -29.60 -0.46 -6.51
CA GLN A 678 -31.06 -0.26 -6.59
C GLN A 678 -31.71 -1.25 -7.57
N ALA A 679 -31.05 -1.56 -8.69
CA ALA A 679 -31.56 -2.52 -9.68
C ALA A 679 -31.50 -3.96 -9.15
N ASN A 680 -30.46 -4.32 -8.41
CA ASN A 680 -30.29 -5.62 -7.78
C ASN A 680 -29.56 -5.50 -6.43
N PRO A 681 -30.29 -5.45 -5.30
CA PRO A 681 -29.68 -5.35 -3.97
C PRO A 681 -28.80 -6.54 -3.57
N ASN A 682 -28.92 -7.67 -4.28
CA ASN A 682 -28.10 -8.86 -4.05
C ASN A 682 -26.87 -8.93 -4.97
N GLU A 683 -26.62 -7.91 -5.82
CA GLU A 683 -25.43 -7.86 -6.66
C GLU A 683 -24.17 -7.65 -5.79
N LYS A 684 -23.15 -8.49 -5.97
CA LYS A 684 -21.90 -8.43 -5.21
C LYS A 684 -20.90 -7.62 -6.01
N ILE A 685 -20.62 -6.42 -5.55
CA ILE A 685 -19.86 -5.41 -6.30
C ILE A 685 -18.50 -5.21 -5.63
N VAL A 686 -17.44 -5.31 -6.42
CA VAL A 686 -16.06 -4.96 -6.06
C VAL A 686 -15.60 -3.81 -6.95
N LEU A 687 -15.12 -2.73 -6.37
CA LEU A 687 -14.36 -1.70 -7.09
C LEU A 687 -12.88 -1.89 -6.77
N ILE A 688 -12.02 -1.83 -7.77
CA ILE A 688 -10.59 -2.08 -7.60
C ILE A 688 -9.75 -1.24 -8.55
N GLY A 689 -8.53 -0.89 -8.16
CA GLY A 689 -7.57 -0.17 -9.01
C GLY A 689 -7.10 1.13 -8.38
N ASP A 690 -6.58 2.03 -9.19
CA ASP A 690 -5.98 3.30 -8.77
C ASP A 690 -7.04 4.41 -8.72
N PHE A 691 -7.47 4.76 -7.51
CA PHE A 691 -8.44 5.83 -7.29
C PHE A 691 -7.77 7.21 -7.27
N ASN A 692 -6.44 7.27 -7.25
CA ASN A 692 -5.67 8.48 -7.05
C ASN A 692 -6.22 9.30 -5.88
N ALA A 693 -6.63 8.64 -4.79
CA ALA A 693 -7.26 9.25 -3.63
C ALA A 693 -6.81 8.52 -2.37
N PHE A 694 -6.68 9.24 -1.26
CA PHE A 694 -6.33 8.67 0.03
C PHE A 694 -7.55 8.01 0.68
N GLU A 695 -7.31 7.16 1.68
CA GLU A 695 -8.34 6.50 2.49
C GLU A 695 -9.15 7.47 3.40
N PHE A 696 -8.73 8.73 3.45
CA PHE A 696 -9.28 9.80 4.28
C PHE A 696 -9.50 11.09 3.48
N ASN A 697 -10.19 12.06 4.11
CA ASN A 697 -10.37 13.40 3.57
C ASN A 697 -9.04 14.17 3.46
N ASP A 698 -8.65 14.50 2.23
CA ASP A 698 -7.44 15.27 1.90
C ASP A 698 -7.61 16.80 2.05
N GLY A 699 -8.82 17.27 2.40
CA GLY A 699 -9.17 18.68 2.53
C GLY A 699 -9.42 19.39 1.20
N TYR A 700 -9.09 18.76 0.07
CA TYR A 700 -9.32 19.30 -1.27
C TYR A 700 -10.71 18.92 -1.78
N THR A 701 -10.92 17.62 -2.00
CA THR A 701 -12.17 17.02 -2.43
C THR A 701 -12.11 15.54 -2.05
N ASP A 702 -13.06 15.10 -1.23
CA ASP A 702 -13.02 13.79 -0.59
C ASP A 702 -13.47 12.67 -1.54
N VAL A 703 -12.63 12.39 -2.56
CA VAL A 703 -12.94 11.45 -3.66
C VAL A 703 -13.35 10.07 -3.11
N LEU A 704 -12.57 9.50 -2.19
CA LEU A 704 -12.87 8.18 -1.67
C LEU A 704 -14.09 8.21 -0.76
N GLY A 705 -14.23 9.23 0.10
CA GLY A 705 -15.44 9.46 0.90
C GLY A 705 -16.70 9.48 0.06
N ILE A 706 -16.70 10.23 -1.05
CA ILE A 706 -17.82 10.28 -2.01
C ILE A 706 -18.13 8.88 -2.57
N ILE A 707 -17.12 8.12 -2.98
CA ILE A 707 -17.32 6.79 -3.61
C ILE A 707 -17.75 5.73 -2.59
N LYS A 708 -17.46 5.90 -1.31
CA LYS A 708 -17.90 4.95 -0.26
C LYS A 708 -19.17 5.38 0.47
N GLY A 709 -19.72 6.56 0.19
CA GLY A 709 -20.91 7.10 0.86
C GLY A 709 -20.62 7.68 2.25
N GLU A 710 -19.40 8.15 2.47
CA GLU A 710 -18.94 8.77 3.72
C GLU A 710 -18.19 10.09 3.43
N GLU A 711 -18.72 10.92 2.52
CA GLU A 711 -18.12 12.19 2.15
C GLU A 711 -17.93 13.13 3.35
N ALA A 712 -16.81 13.83 3.36
CA ALA A 712 -16.52 14.86 4.34
C ALA A 712 -17.57 15.99 4.33
N ALA A 713 -17.83 16.56 5.51
CA ALA A 713 -18.68 17.73 5.65
C ALA A 713 -18.21 18.89 4.75
N GLU A 714 -19.15 19.71 4.27
CA GLU A 714 -18.84 20.78 3.31
C GLU A 714 -17.76 21.74 3.81
N ASP A 715 -17.73 22.09 5.10
CA ASP A 715 -16.72 22.97 5.65
C ASP A 715 -15.32 22.34 5.68
N GLN A 716 -15.20 21.03 5.61
CA GLN A 716 -13.94 20.28 5.69
C GLN A 716 -13.24 20.09 4.34
N VAL A 717 -13.80 20.59 3.23
CA VAL A 717 -13.22 20.48 1.88
C VAL A 717 -13.30 21.77 1.08
N LEU A 718 -12.29 22.05 0.25
CA LEU A 718 -12.32 23.19 -0.68
C LEU A 718 -13.38 23.03 -1.77
N THR A 719 -13.64 21.80 -2.21
CA THR A 719 -14.65 21.48 -3.23
C THR A 719 -15.52 20.33 -2.75
N TYR A 720 -16.71 20.69 -2.28
CA TYR A 720 -17.71 19.75 -1.81
C TYR A 720 -18.52 19.18 -2.98
N VAL A 721 -18.75 17.87 -2.92
CA VAL A 721 -19.63 17.13 -3.82
C VAL A 721 -20.36 16.10 -2.96
N ASP A 722 -21.69 16.08 -3.06
CA ASP A 722 -22.54 15.14 -2.34
C ASP A 722 -22.36 13.72 -2.90
N SER A 723 -22.32 12.71 -2.03
CA SER A 723 -22.36 11.34 -2.52
C SER A 723 -23.78 10.99 -2.95
N PRO A 724 -23.96 10.40 -4.14
CA PRO A 724 -25.24 9.84 -4.54
C PRO A 724 -25.54 8.49 -3.87
N LEU A 725 -24.60 7.90 -3.10
CA LEU A 725 -24.79 6.59 -2.47
C LEU A 725 -25.70 6.67 -1.26
N THR A 726 -26.60 5.70 -1.16
CA THR A 726 -27.46 5.54 0.02
C THR A 726 -27.00 4.42 0.95
N SER A 727 -26.19 3.49 0.44
CA SER A 727 -25.62 2.36 1.17
C SER A 727 -24.09 2.41 1.06
N ILE A 728 -23.41 2.32 2.19
CA ILE A 728 -21.95 2.51 2.27
C ILE A 728 -21.19 1.32 1.66
N PHE A 729 -20.01 1.61 1.12
CA PHE A 729 -19.03 0.59 0.74
C PHE A 729 -17.98 0.46 1.85
N VAL A 730 -17.51 -0.77 2.05
CA VAL A 730 -16.39 -1.05 2.95
C VAL A 730 -15.09 -0.87 2.19
N ASP A 731 -14.20 -0.05 2.75
CA ASP A 731 -12.82 0.08 2.28
C ASP A 731 -11.97 -1.10 2.77
N GLY A 732 -11.49 -1.89 1.81
CA GLY A 732 -10.65 -3.05 2.01
C GLY A 732 -9.29 -2.74 2.64
N SER A 733 -8.80 -1.49 2.58
CA SER A 733 -7.58 -1.08 3.31
C SER A 733 -7.72 -1.34 4.82
N GLN A 734 -8.94 -1.27 5.36
CA GLN A 734 -9.24 -1.54 6.76
C GLN A 734 -9.18 -3.03 7.11
N LEU A 735 -9.22 -3.92 6.12
CA LEU A 735 -9.07 -5.36 6.28
C LEU A 735 -7.60 -5.81 6.34
N ILE A 736 -6.65 -4.90 6.06
CA ILE A 736 -5.22 -5.13 6.27
C ILE A 736 -4.95 -5.04 7.78
N ALA A 737 -4.55 -6.18 8.36
CA ALA A 737 -4.44 -6.34 9.81
C ALA A 737 -3.35 -5.47 10.45
N ASP A 738 -2.23 -5.25 9.76
CA ASP A 738 -1.15 -4.37 10.20
C ASP A 738 -1.30 -2.97 9.56
N PRO A 739 -1.61 -1.92 10.33
CA PRO A 739 -1.68 -0.55 9.80
C PRO A 739 -0.39 -0.09 9.12
N ALA A 740 0.78 -0.59 9.54
CA ALA A 740 2.05 -0.26 8.89
C ALA A 740 2.17 -0.84 7.47
N GLN A 741 1.25 -1.71 7.06
CA GLN A 741 1.11 -2.24 5.70
C GLN A 741 -0.03 -1.56 4.92
N ARG A 742 -0.61 -0.44 5.38
CA ARG A 742 -1.68 0.25 4.65
C ARG A 742 -1.12 1.33 3.74
N TYR A 743 -0.44 0.89 2.69
CA TYR A 743 0.06 1.75 1.62
C TYR A 743 0.18 0.95 0.33
N SER A 744 0.07 1.63 -0.80
CA SER A 744 0.35 1.07 -2.12
C SER A 744 1.38 1.89 -2.89
N TYR A 745 1.68 3.10 -2.42
CA TYR A 745 2.51 4.09 -3.09
C TYR A 745 3.35 4.85 -2.07
N VAL A 746 4.53 5.33 -2.48
CA VAL A 746 5.37 6.21 -1.65
C VAL A 746 5.78 7.41 -2.48
N PHE A 747 5.41 8.61 -2.02
CA PHE A 747 5.71 9.87 -2.70
C PHE A 747 6.49 10.79 -1.79
N GLU A 748 7.67 11.22 -2.23
CA GLU A 748 8.57 12.10 -1.45
C GLU A 748 8.85 11.58 -0.02
N GLY A 749 8.94 10.26 0.14
CA GLY A 749 9.16 9.64 1.45
C GLY A 749 7.93 9.59 2.37
N ASN A 750 6.72 9.79 1.83
CA ASN A 750 5.45 9.60 2.53
C ASN A 750 4.77 8.34 2.02
N ALA A 751 4.52 7.36 2.88
CA ALA A 751 3.73 6.17 2.53
C ALA A 751 2.23 6.52 2.41
N GLN A 752 1.56 6.06 1.35
CA GLN A 752 0.19 6.46 1.00
C GLN A 752 -0.58 5.32 0.34
N THR A 753 -1.89 5.26 0.54
CA THR A 753 -2.78 4.32 -0.18
C THR A 753 -3.48 5.05 -1.32
N LEU A 754 -3.24 4.60 -2.56
CA LEU A 754 -3.94 5.10 -3.75
C LEU A 754 -4.69 3.99 -4.50
N ASP A 755 -4.27 2.74 -4.32
CA ASP A 755 -4.92 1.56 -4.88
C ASP A 755 -5.83 0.95 -3.83
N HIS A 756 -7.13 0.98 -4.10
CA HIS A 756 -8.15 0.55 -3.14
C HIS A 756 -8.92 -0.65 -3.65
N VAL A 757 -9.51 -1.36 -2.69
CA VAL A 757 -10.56 -2.36 -2.91
C VAL A 757 -11.78 -1.90 -2.13
N LEU A 758 -12.88 -1.58 -2.81
CA LEU A 758 -14.15 -1.25 -2.15
C LEU A 758 -15.15 -2.36 -2.41
N VAL A 759 -15.87 -2.80 -1.38
CA VAL A 759 -16.89 -3.86 -1.48
C VAL A 759 -18.22 -3.43 -0.88
N ASN A 760 -19.32 -3.87 -1.47
CA ASN A 760 -20.66 -3.54 -0.97
C ASN A 760 -21.17 -4.52 0.09
N GLU A 761 -22.24 -4.13 0.79
CA GLU A 761 -22.86 -4.92 1.87
C GLU A 761 -23.24 -6.34 1.42
N ALA A 762 -23.83 -6.49 0.23
CA ALA A 762 -24.25 -7.81 -0.28
C ALA A 762 -23.08 -8.80 -0.40
N LEU A 763 -21.88 -8.30 -0.76
CA LEU A 763 -20.68 -9.11 -0.80
C LEU A 763 -20.21 -9.44 0.63
N VAL A 764 -20.15 -8.46 1.53
CA VAL A 764 -19.71 -8.67 2.92
C VAL A 764 -20.59 -9.70 3.64
N MET A 765 -21.90 -9.65 3.46
CA MET A 765 -22.87 -10.50 4.17
C MET A 765 -22.94 -11.95 3.65
N ASP A 766 -22.51 -12.21 2.41
CA ASP A 766 -22.57 -13.55 1.79
C ASP A 766 -21.26 -14.36 1.96
N ASN A 767 -20.22 -13.75 2.53
CA ASN A 767 -18.91 -14.38 2.73
C ASN A 767 -18.63 -14.65 4.21
N VAL A 768 -17.86 -15.71 4.48
CA VAL A 768 -17.41 -16.04 5.84
C VAL A 768 -16.02 -15.49 6.17
N GLY A 769 -15.32 -14.92 5.18
CA GLY A 769 -14.04 -14.27 5.33
C GLY A 769 -13.71 -13.37 4.14
N LEU A 770 -13.13 -12.21 4.44
CA LEU A 770 -12.51 -11.30 3.47
C LEU A 770 -11.14 -10.89 3.97
N SER A 771 -10.15 -10.84 3.09
CA SER A 771 -8.84 -10.25 3.38
C SER A 771 -8.30 -9.48 2.19
N VAL A 772 -7.55 -8.41 2.48
CA VAL A 772 -6.85 -7.63 1.48
C VAL A 772 -5.36 -7.63 1.82
N ASP A 773 -4.52 -7.81 0.80
CA ASP A 773 -3.08 -7.73 0.92
C ASP A 773 -2.44 -7.10 -0.32
N HIS A 774 -1.23 -6.55 -0.16
CA HIS A 774 -0.43 -6.02 -1.27
C HIS A 774 0.79 -6.90 -1.51
N ALA A 775 1.14 -7.13 -2.77
CA ALA A 775 2.45 -7.68 -3.08
C ALA A 775 3.49 -6.56 -2.97
N ARG A 776 4.44 -6.67 -2.05
CA ARG A 776 5.47 -5.64 -1.80
C ARG A 776 6.62 -5.82 -2.78
N ILE A 777 6.50 -5.22 -3.95
CA ILE A 777 7.48 -5.38 -5.04
C ILE A 777 7.84 -4.08 -5.76
N ASN A 778 7.14 -2.97 -5.46
CA ASN A 778 7.23 -1.73 -6.22
C ASN A 778 7.52 -0.51 -5.34
N ALA A 779 6.63 -0.17 -4.41
CA ALA A 779 6.65 1.13 -3.72
C ALA A 779 7.95 1.36 -2.92
N ASP A 780 8.43 0.31 -2.26
CA ASP A 780 9.65 0.33 -1.44
C ASP A 780 10.95 0.20 -2.25
N PHE A 781 10.91 -0.10 -3.55
CA PHE A 781 12.09 -0.39 -4.37
C PHE A 781 12.51 0.82 -5.19
N GLY A 782 13.81 1.09 -5.29
CA GLY A 782 14.30 2.28 -5.98
C GLY A 782 14.13 2.21 -7.49
N VAL A 783 14.08 3.37 -8.15
CA VAL A 783 13.91 3.49 -9.60
C VAL A 783 14.95 2.69 -10.38
N PHE A 784 16.17 2.58 -9.85
CA PHE A 784 17.24 1.76 -10.45
C PHE A 784 16.89 0.27 -10.61
N ARG A 785 15.87 -0.24 -9.90
CA ARG A 785 15.34 -1.60 -10.05
C ARG A 785 14.45 -1.77 -11.27
N PHE A 786 13.85 -0.69 -11.80
CA PHE A 786 12.98 -0.74 -12.98
C PHE A 786 13.71 -1.38 -14.17
N GLY A 787 14.94 -0.92 -14.43
CA GLY A 787 15.82 -1.42 -15.49
C GLY A 787 16.53 -2.75 -15.18
N ASP A 788 16.36 -3.35 -14.01
CA ASP A 788 16.94 -4.66 -13.70
C ASP A 788 16.01 -5.78 -14.16
N ALA A 789 16.40 -6.51 -15.21
CA ALA A 789 15.62 -7.62 -15.77
C ALA A 789 15.68 -8.91 -14.92
N SER A 790 16.62 -9.00 -13.97
CA SER A 790 16.85 -10.23 -13.19
C SER A 790 15.87 -10.40 -12.03
N GLN A 791 15.14 -9.35 -11.67
CA GLN A 791 14.20 -9.34 -10.55
C GLN A 791 12.88 -8.67 -10.96
N PRO A 792 11.72 -9.19 -10.55
CA PRO A 792 10.40 -8.60 -10.85
C PRO A 792 10.05 -7.47 -9.88
N LEU A 793 10.99 -6.54 -9.65
CA LEU A 793 10.85 -5.41 -8.73
C LEU A 793 10.71 -4.11 -9.53
N ARG A 794 9.98 -3.16 -8.96
CA ARG A 794 9.73 -1.84 -9.57
C ARG A 794 9.26 -1.98 -11.02
N VAL A 795 8.32 -2.89 -11.26
CA VAL A 795 7.62 -3.00 -12.55
C VAL A 795 6.60 -1.87 -12.73
N SER A 796 6.20 -1.30 -11.60
CA SER A 796 5.36 -0.14 -11.40
C SER A 796 5.91 0.64 -10.21
N ASP A 797 5.41 1.85 -9.99
CA ASP A 797 5.58 2.62 -8.77
C ASP A 797 4.52 2.29 -7.70
N HIS A 798 3.48 1.51 -8.05
CA HIS A 798 2.43 1.05 -7.15
C HIS A 798 2.54 -0.45 -6.82
N ASP A 799 2.40 -0.82 -5.55
CA ASP A 799 2.27 -2.23 -5.14
C ASP A 799 0.87 -2.78 -5.52
N PRO A 800 0.78 -3.90 -6.24
CA PRO A 800 -0.52 -4.50 -6.59
C PRO A 800 -1.28 -4.95 -5.35
N VAL A 801 -2.60 -4.80 -5.38
CA VAL A 801 -3.52 -5.18 -4.31
C VAL A 801 -4.28 -6.45 -4.69
N ARG A 802 -4.63 -7.29 -3.71
CA ARG A 802 -5.47 -8.47 -3.91
C ARG A 802 -6.49 -8.61 -2.79
N LEU A 803 -7.74 -8.86 -3.19
CA LEU A 803 -8.85 -9.29 -2.37
C LEU A 803 -8.99 -10.81 -2.43
N VAL A 804 -9.18 -11.44 -1.27
CA VAL A 804 -9.52 -12.86 -1.14
C VAL A 804 -10.91 -12.98 -0.52
N LEU A 805 -11.77 -13.80 -1.12
CA LEU A 805 -13.14 -14.08 -0.66
C LEU A 805 -13.28 -15.55 -0.32
N SER A 806 -13.62 -15.83 0.94
CA SER A 806 -13.97 -17.19 1.39
C SER A 806 -15.47 -17.40 1.27
N VAL A 807 -15.88 -18.05 0.18
CA VAL A 807 -17.28 -18.32 -0.16
C VAL A 807 -17.77 -19.60 0.55
N PRO A 808 -18.81 -19.54 1.39
CA PRO A 808 -19.32 -20.71 2.12
C PRO A 808 -19.68 -21.89 1.21
N GLY A 809 -20.32 -21.61 0.08
CA GLY A 809 -20.75 -22.65 -0.86
C GLY A 809 -19.61 -23.36 -1.59
N PHE A 810 -18.40 -22.80 -1.61
CA PHE A 810 -17.23 -23.41 -2.25
C PHE A 810 -16.54 -24.40 -1.31
N ARG A 811 -16.74 -24.26 0.00
CA ARG A 811 -16.20 -25.15 1.02
C ARG A 811 -17.01 -26.44 1.11
N SER A 812 -16.33 -27.57 1.30
CA SER A 812 -16.94 -28.88 1.54
C SER A 812 -16.27 -29.64 2.68
N ALA A 813 -17.10 -30.30 3.48
CA ALA A 813 -16.70 -31.31 4.45
C ALA A 813 -17.14 -32.69 3.94
N ASP A 814 -16.70 -33.77 4.58
CA ASP A 814 -17.12 -35.12 4.25
C ASP A 814 -17.25 -35.88 5.57
N LEU A 815 -18.42 -35.81 6.18
CA LEU A 815 -18.69 -36.44 7.46
C LEU A 815 -19.07 -37.91 7.24
N ALA A 816 -18.41 -38.78 8.00
CA ALA A 816 -18.69 -40.21 8.01
C ALA A 816 -18.96 -40.68 9.43
N VAL A 817 -19.95 -41.56 9.59
CA VAL A 817 -20.35 -42.10 10.89
C VAL A 817 -20.13 -43.61 10.96
N SER A 818 -19.62 -44.06 12.10
CA SER A 818 -19.54 -45.47 12.46
C SER A 818 -20.24 -45.71 13.80
N ALA A 819 -20.83 -46.89 13.98
CA ALA A 819 -21.48 -47.28 15.24
C ALA A 819 -21.21 -48.74 15.58
N SER A 820 -21.01 -49.02 16.87
CA SER A 820 -20.85 -50.36 17.41
C SER A 820 -21.47 -50.45 18.81
N ALA A 821 -21.74 -51.66 19.30
CA ALA A 821 -22.22 -51.86 20.66
C ALA A 821 -21.58 -53.11 21.29
N SER A 822 -21.32 -53.04 22.59
CA SER A 822 -20.72 -54.13 23.37
C SER A 822 -21.37 -54.24 24.76
N PRO A 823 -21.62 -55.46 25.25
CA PRO A 823 -21.54 -56.73 24.52
C PRO A 823 -22.67 -56.85 23.46
N ALA A 824 -22.52 -57.75 22.48
CA ALA A 824 -23.54 -57.97 21.42
C ALA A 824 -24.89 -58.47 21.96
N SER A 825 -24.89 -59.08 23.14
CA SER A 825 -26.09 -59.46 23.89
C SER A 825 -25.86 -59.28 25.39
N ALA A 826 -26.86 -58.79 26.10
CA ALA A 826 -26.85 -58.69 27.56
C ALA A 826 -28.26 -58.88 28.14
N ARG A 827 -28.35 -59.02 29.47
CA ARG A 827 -29.63 -59.18 30.15
C ARG A 827 -30.25 -57.83 30.49
N ALA A 828 -31.57 -57.79 30.64
CA ALA A 828 -32.25 -56.62 31.19
C ALA A 828 -31.63 -56.21 32.55
N GLY A 829 -31.40 -54.92 32.75
CA GLY A 829 -30.72 -54.37 33.92
C GLY A 829 -29.18 -54.38 33.87
N GLN A 830 -28.56 -55.05 32.90
CA GLN A 830 -27.11 -54.91 32.65
C GLN A 830 -26.83 -53.68 31.78
N THR A 831 -25.61 -53.14 31.89
CA THR A 831 -25.17 -52.01 31.06
C THR A 831 -24.58 -52.52 29.75
N ALA A 832 -25.05 -51.95 28.64
CA ALA A 832 -24.42 -52.02 27.33
C ALA A 832 -23.75 -50.68 27.02
N THR A 833 -22.61 -50.73 26.34
CA THR A 833 -21.93 -49.54 25.83
C THR A 833 -22.10 -49.47 24.33
N TYR A 834 -22.70 -48.39 23.85
CA TYR A 834 -22.78 -48.04 22.44
C TYR A 834 -21.68 -47.04 22.13
N THR A 835 -20.88 -47.30 21.10
CA THR A 835 -19.79 -46.43 20.66
C THR A 835 -20.08 -45.93 19.26
N ALA A 836 -19.91 -44.62 19.04
CA ALA A 836 -20.06 -44.02 17.73
C ALA A 836 -18.85 -43.14 17.39
N GLY A 837 -18.32 -43.28 16.18
CA GLY A 837 -17.27 -42.42 15.65
C GLY A 837 -17.83 -41.50 14.58
N VAL A 838 -17.51 -40.21 14.64
CA VAL A 838 -17.75 -39.21 13.58
C VAL A 838 -16.38 -38.80 13.05
N PHE A 839 -16.19 -38.86 11.73
CA PHE A 839 -14.95 -38.49 11.06
C PHE A 839 -15.23 -37.45 9.99
N ASN A 840 -14.34 -36.47 9.80
CA ASN A 840 -14.40 -35.55 8.67
C ASN A 840 -13.27 -35.88 7.68
N ALA A 841 -13.59 -36.56 6.59
CA ALA A 841 -12.67 -36.89 5.50
C ALA A 841 -12.45 -35.74 4.51
N GLY A 842 -13.22 -34.65 4.64
CA GLY A 842 -13.29 -33.57 3.66
C GLY A 842 -12.09 -32.62 3.75
N PRO A 843 -11.84 -31.81 2.71
CA PRO A 843 -10.73 -30.86 2.71
C PRO A 843 -10.94 -29.72 3.70
N ASN A 844 -12.18 -29.39 4.05
CA ASN A 844 -12.50 -28.31 4.98
C ASN A 844 -13.08 -28.83 6.29
N ALA A 845 -13.02 -27.98 7.32
CA ALA A 845 -13.67 -28.26 8.59
C ALA A 845 -15.19 -28.31 8.45
N ALA A 846 -15.82 -29.22 9.20
CA ALA A 846 -17.26 -29.32 9.33
C ALA A 846 -17.74 -28.34 10.41
N ASP A 847 -18.21 -27.17 9.99
CA ASP A 847 -18.60 -26.08 10.87
C ASP A 847 -19.97 -26.36 11.51
N ALA A 848 -20.10 -26.06 12.80
CA ALA A 848 -21.26 -26.38 13.63
C ALA A 848 -21.71 -27.85 13.52
N ALA A 849 -20.75 -28.79 13.52
CA ALA A 849 -21.06 -30.21 13.42
C ALA A 849 -21.91 -30.71 14.60
N ALA A 850 -22.90 -31.53 14.29
CA ALA A 850 -23.83 -32.13 15.24
C ALA A 850 -23.99 -33.62 14.97
N VAL A 851 -24.13 -34.41 16.03
CA VAL A 851 -24.43 -35.84 15.97
C VAL A 851 -25.62 -36.16 16.87
N ALA A 852 -26.57 -36.94 16.36
CA ALA A 852 -27.75 -37.40 17.07
C ALA A 852 -27.72 -38.92 17.26
N PHE A 853 -28.02 -39.38 18.47
CA PHE A 853 -28.16 -40.78 18.86
C PHE A 853 -29.62 -41.04 19.19
N VAL A 854 -30.29 -41.93 18.45
CA VAL A 854 -31.71 -42.24 18.64
C VAL A 854 -31.86 -43.72 19.01
N PHE A 855 -32.33 -43.99 20.22
CA PHE A 855 -32.70 -45.32 20.68
C PHE A 855 -34.16 -45.62 20.39
N ASP A 856 -34.46 -46.84 19.95
CA ASP A 856 -35.81 -47.34 19.69
C ASP A 856 -36.57 -47.82 20.95
N ALA A 857 -36.16 -47.32 22.12
CA ALA A 857 -36.82 -47.53 23.40
C ALA A 857 -36.64 -46.33 24.34
N LEU A 858 -37.45 -46.29 25.40
CA LEU A 858 -37.29 -45.36 26.51
C LEU A 858 -36.15 -45.84 27.42
N VAL A 859 -34.98 -45.19 27.33
CA VAL A 859 -33.76 -45.51 28.06
C VAL A 859 -33.16 -44.23 28.67
N ALA A 860 -32.24 -44.39 29.62
CA ALA A 860 -31.51 -43.27 30.23
C ALA A 860 -30.00 -43.40 29.90
N PRO A 861 -29.59 -43.10 28.65
CA PRO A 861 -28.20 -43.19 28.24
C PRO A 861 -27.34 -42.16 28.97
N VAL A 862 -26.17 -42.58 29.43
CA VAL A 862 -25.13 -41.68 29.93
C VAL A 862 -24.08 -41.51 28.83
N ALA A 863 -24.10 -40.36 28.17
CA ALA A 863 -23.17 -40.03 27.10
C ALA A 863 -21.86 -39.45 27.65
N THR A 864 -20.74 -39.96 27.16
CA THR A 864 -19.40 -39.41 27.36
C THR A 864 -18.95 -38.78 26.06
N ALA A 865 -18.84 -37.45 26.05
CA ALA A 865 -18.40 -36.68 24.89
C ALA A 865 -16.87 -36.58 24.83
N PRO A 866 -16.26 -36.58 23.62
CA PRO A 866 -14.86 -36.24 23.45
C PRO A 866 -14.62 -34.74 23.72
N ALA A 867 -13.36 -34.35 23.91
CA ALA A 867 -12.99 -32.94 24.13
C ALA A 867 -13.51 -32.06 22.97
N GLY A 868 -14.05 -30.88 23.32
CA GLY A 868 -14.62 -29.93 22.36
C GLY A 868 -16.10 -30.18 22.00
N TRP A 869 -16.67 -31.31 22.41
CA TRP A 869 -18.08 -31.62 22.16
C TRP A 869 -18.94 -31.47 23.41
N THR A 870 -20.17 -30.98 23.22
CA THR A 870 -21.17 -30.85 24.29
C THR A 870 -22.41 -31.65 23.95
N CYS A 871 -22.85 -32.53 24.85
CA CYS A 871 -24.06 -33.33 24.69
C CYS A 871 -25.22 -32.77 25.52
N ALA A 872 -26.39 -32.65 24.92
CA ALA A 872 -27.63 -32.32 25.62
C ALA A 872 -28.11 -33.48 26.49
N ALA A 873 -28.97 -33.19 27.46
CA ALA A 873 -29.64 -34.21 28.25
C ALA A 873 -30.53 -35.10 27.36
N PRO A 874 -30.66 -36.41 27.65
CA PRO A 874 -31.52 -37.31 26.88
C PRO A 874 -32.98 -36.82 26.86
N VAL A 875 -33.58 -36.77 25.68
CA VAL A 875 -34.99 -36.41 25.46
C VAL A 875 -35.76 -37.68 25.10
N GLN A 876 -36.86 -37.93 25.80
CA GLN A 876 -37.71 -39.09 25.57
C GLN A 876 -39.03 -38.66 24.90
N ASP A 877 -39.44 -39.35 23.84
CA ASP A 877 -40.73 -39.16 23.17
C ASP A 877 -41.39 -40.50 22.91
N ALA A 878 -42.61 -40.72 23.43
CA ALA A 878 -43.47 -41.91 23.31
C ALA A 878 -42.78 -43.30 23.39
N THR A 879 -41.95 -43.64 22.40
CA THR A 879 -41.21 -44.90 22.25
C THR A 879 -39.70 -44.75 22.02
N THR A 880 -39.14 -43.55 21.90
CA THR A 880 -37.73 -43.32 21.57
C THR A 880 -37.01 -42.44 22.59
N THR A 881 -35.67 -42.55 22.62
CA THR A 881 -34.80 -41.65 23.38
C THR A 881 -33.75 -41.04 22.46
N THR A 882 -33.60 -39.72 22.46
CA THR A 882 -32.64 -38.99 21.64
C THR A 882 -31.61 -38.28 22.50
N VAL A 883 -30.33 -38.37 22.11
CA VAL A 883 -29.23 -37.56 22.64
C VAL A 883 -28.57 -36.83 21.48
N THR A 884 -28.39 -35.52 21.59
CA THR A 884 -27.72 -34.72 20.56
C THR A 884 -26.44 -34.12 21.14
N CYS A 885 -25.34 -34.22 20.40
CA CYS A 885 -24.08 -33.58 20.75
C CYS A 885 -23.62 -32.64 19.64
N THR A 886 -22.99 -31.52 19.99
CA THR A 886 -22.53 -30.50 19.05
C THR A 886 -21.10 -30.05 19.35
N THR A 887 -20.40 -29.58 18.31
CA THR A 887 -19.11 -28.87 18.39
C THR A 887 -19.16 -27.63 17.49
N PRO A 888 -18.46 -26.53 17.83
CA PRO A 888 -18.35 -25.39 16.93
C PRO A 888 -17.70 -25.74 15.58
N SER A 889 -16.76 -26.68 15.55
CA SER A 889 -16.12 -27.15 14.31
C SER A 889 -15.47 -28.53 14.52
N LEU A 890 -15.46 -29.36 13.48
CA LEU A 890 -14.66 -30.58 13.40
C LEU A 890 -13.66 -30.43 12.24
N ALA A 891 -12.38 -30.28 12.57
CA ALA A 891 -11.31 -30.02 11.60
C ALA A 891 -11.24 -31.10 10.49
N SER A 892 -10.69 -30.73 9.34
CA SER A 892 -10.37 -31.67 8.27
C SER A 892 -9.49 -32.81 8.81
N GLN A 893 -9.78 -34.05 8.39
CA GLN A 893 -9.11 -35.28 8.82
C GLN A 893 -9.19 -35.57 10.32
N ALA A 894 -10.10 -34.93 11.06
CA ALA A 894 -10.30 -35.18 12.49
C ALA A 894 -11.41 -36.19 12.77
N SER A 895 -11.33 -36.88 13.91
CA SER A 895 -12.36 -37.80 14.40
C SER A 895 -12.81 -37.47 15.82
N ALA A 896 -14.08 -37.76 16.12
CA ALA A 896 -14.69 -37.64 17.43
C ALA A 896 -15.37 -38.98 17.79
N THR A 897 -15.05 -39.53 18.96
CA THR A 897 -15.63 -40.80 19.42
C THR A 897 -16.50 -40.57 20.65
N PHE A 898 -17.75 -41.04 20.59
CA PHE A 898 -18.76 -40.94 21.64
C PHE A 898 -19.02 -42.31 22.25
N SER A 899 -19.26 -42.35 23.55
CA SER A 899 -19.66 -43.56 24.27
C SER A 899 -20.95 -43.31 25.04
N LEU A 900 -21.97 -44.13 24.81
CA LEU A 900 -23.26 -44.07 25.47
C LEU A 900 -23.47 -45.35 26.28
N ASN A 901 -23.43 -45.23 27.60
CA ASN A 901 -23.71 -46.34 28.51
C ASN A 901 -25.21 -46.41 28.79
N VAL A 902 -25.83 -47.56 28.49
CA VAL A 902 -27.27 -47.78 28.58
C VAL A 902 -27.56 -48.99 29.45
N VAL A 903 -28.35 -48.81 30.49
CA VAL A 903 -28.93 -49.93 31.23
C VAL A 903 -30.07 -50.52 30.39
N LEU A 904 -29.96 -51.79 30.02
CA LEU A 904 -30.94 -52.44 29.15
C LEU A 904 -32.33 -52.49 29.81
N PRO A 905 -33.38 -52.00 29.13
CA PRO A 905 -34.74 -52.03 29.67
C PRO A 905 -35.30 -53.46 29.69
N ALA A 906 -36.41 -53.65 30.39
CA ALA A 906 -37.11 -54.94 30.45
C ALA A 906 -37.82 -55.23 29.12
N LEU A 907 -37.06 -55.74 28.14
CA LEU A 907 -37.57 -56.21 26.84
C LEU A 907 -37.70 -57.74 26.82
N ALA A 908 -38.48 -58.26 25.88
CA ALA A 908 -38.58 -59.69 25.66
C ALA A 908 -37.22 -60.27 25.19
N SER A 909 -36.96 -61.53 25.56
CA SER A 909 -35.75 -62.22 25.10
C SER A 909 -35.70 -62.28 23.57
N GLY A 910 -34.57 -61.91 22.98
CA GLY A 910 -34.38 -61.81 21.53
C GLY A 910 -34.74 -60.45 20.94
N THR A 911 -35.31 -59.51 21.70
CA THR A 911 -35.56 -58.15 21.21
C THR A 911 -34.26 -57.34 21.13
N PRO A 912 -33.91 -56.77 19.96
CA PRO A 912 -32.78 -55.86 19.85
C PRO A 912 -33.17 -54.48 20.40
N LEU A 913 -32.28 -53.87 21.20
CA LEU A 913 -32.27 -52.44 21.47
C LEU A 913 -31.34 -51.78 20.45
N ARG A 914 -31.88 -50.97 19.54
CA ARG A 914 -31.14 -50.32 18.46
C ARG A 914 -30.84 -48.87 18.80
N MET A 915 -29.66 -48.43 18.38
CA MET A 915 -29.26 -47.02 18.34
C MET A 915 -28.98 -46.67 16.89
N ALA A 916 -29.71 -45.70 16.34
CA ALA A 916 -29.36 -45.02 15.10
C ALA A 916 -28.49 -43.81 15.42
N VAL A 917 -27.51 -43.54 14.56
CA VAL A 917 -26.61 -42.39 14.67
C VAL A 917 -26.65 -41.63 13.36
N ALA A 918 -26.76 -40.30 13.43
CA ALA A 918 -26.69 -39.42 12.27
C ALA A 918 -25.84 -38.19 12.59
N ALA A 919 -24.94 -37.81 11.68
CA ALA A 919 -24.16 -36.57 11.77
C ALA A 919 -24.56 -35.58 10.67
N GLN A 920 -24.38 -34.30 10.95
CA GLN A 920 -24.61 -33.19 10.02
C GLN A 920 -23.71 -31.99 10.37
N SER A 921 -23.49 -31.08 9.42
CA SER A 921 -22.80 -29.80 9.66
C SER A 921 -23.39 -28.69 8.79
N GLN A 922 -22.99 -27.43 9.04
CA GLN A 922 -23.31 -26.31 8.17
C GLN A 922 -22.42 -26.27 6.91
N THR A 923 -21.20 -26.82 6.99
CA THR A 923 -20.38 -27.03 5.80
C THR A 923 -21.05 -28.09 4.92
N ARG A 924 -21.13 -27.82 3.62
CA ARG A 924 -21.76 -28.75 2.67
C ARG A 924 -21.02 -30.09 2.68
N ASP A 925 -21.78 -31.16 2.82
CA ASP A 925 -21.30 -32.53 2.70
C ASP A 925 -21.82 -33.16 1.38
N PRO A 926 -20.94 -33.50 0.42
CA PRO A 926 -21.33 -34.09 -0.85
C PRO A 926 -21.67 -35.59 -0.75
N ALA A 927 -21.30 -36.26 0.34
CA ALA A 927 -21.30 -37.72 0.49
C ALA A 927 -22.28 -38.25 1.57
N ASN A 928 -23.37 -37.54 1.85
CA ASN A 928 -24.38 -37.82 2.91
C ASN A 928 -24.86 -39.28 3.15
N GLY A 929 -24.57 -40.23 2.26
CA GLY A 929 -24.87 -41.64 2.43
C GLY A 929 -24.09 -42.34 3.55
N ASP A 930 -22.92 -41.84 3.95
CA ASP A 930 -22.11 -42.38 5.05
C ASP A 930 -22.25 -41.60 6.38
N ASN A 931 -23.11 -40.57 6.39
CA ASN A 931 -23.47 -39.79 7.56
C ASN A 931 -24.37 -40.51 8.58
N GLN A 932 -24.69 -41.78 8.35
CA GLN A 932 -25.59 -42.56 9.18
C GLN A 932 -25.05 -43.95 9.49
N ALA A 933 -25.19 -44.39 10.74
CA ALA A 933 -24.84 -45.74 11.16
C ALA A 933 -25.85 -46.25 12.19
N SER A 934 -25.81 -47.55 12.48
CA SER A 934 -26.60 -48.12 13.59
C SER A 934 -25.85 -49.22 14.31
N ALA A 935 -26.16 -49.39 15.58
CA ALA A 935 -25.67 -50.49 16.41
C ALA A 935 -26.81 -51.06 17.25
N GLN A 936 -26.69 -52.31 17.67
CA GLN A 936 -27.72 -52.95 18.47
C GLN A 936 -27.15 -53.91 19.51
N VAL A 937 -27.88 -54.08 20.60
CA VAL A 937 -27.64 -55.11 21.61
C VAL A 937 -28.90 -55.95 21.77
N VAL A 938 -28.76 -57.27 21.72
CA VAL A 938 -29.88 -58.20 21.89
C VAL A 938 -30.12 -58.46 23.38
N VAL A 939 -31.36 -58.25 23.84
CA VAL A 939 -31.75 -58.59 25.22
C VAL A 939 -31.91 -60.10 25.35
N THR A 940 -31.30 -60.70 26.37
CA THR A 940 -31.32 -62.15 26.60
C THR A 940 -31.90 -62.50 27.98
N THR A 941 -32.45 -63.70 28.09
CA THR A 941 -32.95 -64.28 29.36
C THR A 941 -32.28 -65.61 29.66
N GLN A 942 -32.13 -65.93 30.93
CA GLN A 942 -31.49 -67.16 31.40
C GLN A 942 -32.21 -67.73 32.63
N ALA A 943 -32.62 -68.99 32.52
CA ALA A 943 -33.12 -69.79 33.63
C ALA A 943 -32.04 -70.80 34.06
N ASP A 944 -32.16 -71.40 35.24
CA ASP A 944 -31.29 -72.50 35.71
C ASP A 944 -32.23 -73.51 36.37
N LEU A 945 -32.71 -74.46 35.57
CA LEU A 945 -33.59 -75.50 36.03
C LEU A 945 -32.76 -76.60 36.68
N SER A 946 -33.36 -77.31 37.62
CA SER A 946 -32.77 -78.51 38.20
C SER A 946 -33.90 -79.42 38.67
N VAL A 947 -33.64 -80.72 38.65
CA VAL A 947 -34.60 -81.71 39.14
C VAL A 947 -33.89 -82.72 40.02
N GLN A 948 -34.56 -83.17 41.07
CA GLN A 948 -34.12 -84.26 41.93
C GLN A 948 -35.29 -85.19 42.23
N ILE A 949 -35.05 -86.48 42.41
CA ILE A 949 -36.03 -87.44 42.93
C ILE A 949 -35.66 -87.76 44.38
N ALA A 950 -36.44 -87.24 45.31
CA ALA A 950 -36.24 -87.40 46.75
C ALA A 950 -37.30 -88.33 47.36
N GLY A 951 -36.86 -89.38 48.06
CA GLY A 951 -37.75 -90.33 48.76
C GLY A 951 -37.36 -91.79 48.54
N GLY A 952 -37.87 -92.69 49.39
CA GLY A 952 -37.68 -94.14 49.24
C GLY A 952 -36.65 -94.82 50.16
N ALA A 953 -36.26 -94.20 51.28
CA ALA A 953 -35.40 -94.87 52.26
C ALA A 953 -36.20 -95.81 53.19
N LEU A 954 -36.38 -97.05 52.74
CA LEU A 954 -36.54 -98.33 53.45
C LEU A 954 -37.08 -99.35 52.44
N PRO A 955 -36.77 -100.66 52.55
CA PRO A 955 -37.20 -101.65 51.57
C PRO A 955 -38.72 -101.64 51.41
N VAL A 956 -39.19 -101.33 50.19
CA VAL A 956 -40.62 -101.22 49.94
C VAL A 956 -41.22 -102.62 49.87
N ARG A 957 -42.25 -102.89 50.67
CA ARG A 957 -42.93 -104.19 50.73
C ARG A 957 -43.79 -104.38 49.46
N LYS A 958 -43.87 -105.60 48.95
CA LYS A 958 -44.76 -105.97 47.83
C LYS A 958 -46.20 -105.48 48.08
N GLY A 959 -46.84 -104.88 47.06
CA GLY A 959 -48.19 -104.34 47.15
C GLY A 959 -48.34 -103.00 47.87
N ALA A 960 -47.27 -102.43 48.46
CA ALA A 960 -47.32 -101.08 49.06
C ALA A 960 -47.23 -99.97 48.00
N ILE A 961 -47.66 -98.77 48.37
CA ILE A 961 -47.45 -97.56 47.55
C ILE A 961 -46.14 -96.89 48.01
N ALA A 962 -45.15 -96.80 47.13
CA ALA A 962 -43.96 -95.98 47.34
C ALA A 962 -44.25 -94.56 46.84
N THR A 963 -43.87 -93.54 47.60
CA THR A 963 -44.03 -92.14 47.20
C THR A 963 -42.68 -91.44 47.15
N PHE A 964 -42.45 -90.72 46.06
CA PHE A 964 -41.28 -89.90 45.79
C PHE A 964 -41.72 -88.46 45.58
N LEU A 965 -40.97 -87.53 46.13
CA LEU A 965 -41.08 -86.11 45.82
C LEU A 965 -40.08 -85.79 44.71
N VAL A 966 -40.53 -85.05 43.71
CA VAL A 966 -39.67 -84.58 42.62
C VAL A 966 -39.70 -83.05 42.63
N PRO A 967 -38.83 -82.38 43.41
CA PRO A 967 -38.64 -80.94 43.28
C PRO A 967 -38.03 -80.60 41.93
N VAL A 968 -38.69 -79.68 41.21
CA VAL A 968 -38.11 -78.96 40.08
C VAL A 968 -37.84 -77.54 40.55
N THR A 969 -36.60 -77.05 40.44
CA THR A 969 -36.22 -75.71 40.89
C THR A 969 -35.71 -74.89 39.73
N ASN A 970 -36.22 -73.66 39.57
CA ASN A 970 -35.57 -72.63 38.75
C ASN A 970 -34.75 -71.72 39.69
N ALA A 971 -33.43 -71.92 39.72
CA ALA A 971 -32.48 -71.10 40.47
C ALA A 971 -32.03 -69.85 39.69
N GLY A 972 -32.34 -69.80 38.39
CA GLY A 972 -31.95 -68.74 37.49
C GLY A 972 -32.64 -67.41 37.78
N PRO A 973 -32.06 -66.29 37.32
CA PRO A 973 -32.62 -64.96 37.52
C PRO A 973 -33.92 -64.74 36.74
N ASP A 974 -34.09 -65.41 35.58
CA ASP A 974 -35.26 -65.27 34.72
C ASP A 974 -36.19 -66.49 34.80
N ALA A 975 -37.46 -66.29 34.41
CA ALA A 975 -38.43 -67.37 34.37
C ALA A 975 -38.11 -68.37 33.24
N ALA A 976 -38.22 -69.66 33.52
CA ALA A 976 -38.08 -70.72 32.53
C ALA A 976 -39.36 -70.80 31.69
N ALA A 977 -39.28 -70.49 30.39
CA ALA A 977 -40.42 -70.50 29.48
C ALA A 977 -40.78 -71.93 29.04
N GLN A 978 -42.06 -72.28 29.12
CA GLN A 978 -42.60 -73.58 28.70
C GLN A 978 -41.82 -74.78 29.24
N PRO A 979 -41.62 -74.88 30.57
CA PRO A 979 -40.85 -75.97 31.13
C PRO A 979 -41.60 -77.31 30.98
N LYS A 980 -40.83 -78.37 30.74
CA LYS A 980 -41.29 -79.73 30.51
C LYS A 980 -40.52 -80.71 31.39
N LEU A 981 -41.22 -81.38 32.31
CA LEU A 981 -40.69 -82.46 33.13
C LEU A 981 -41.11 -83.80 32.54
N VAL A 982 -40.15 -84.69 32.32
CA VAL A 982 -40.37 -86.08 31.91
C VAL A 982 -39.95 -86.99 33.05
N LEU A 983 -40.86 -87.83 33.53
CA LEU A 983 -40.59 -88.90 34.49
C LEU A 983 -40.73 -90.24 33.80
N THR A 984 -39.75 -91.13 33.94
CA THR A 984 -39.85 -92.52 33.50
C THR A 984 -39.62 -93.47 34.65
N GLY A 985 -40.19 -94.67 34.58
CA GLY A 985 -39.88 -95.71 35.54
C GLY A 985 -40.27 -97.09 35.08
N ASN A 986 -39.69 -98.12 35.70
CA ASN A 986 -39.80 -99.52 35.26
C ASN A 986 -41.03 -100.29 35.83
N VAL A 987 -42.11 -99.59 36.17
CA VAL A 987 -43.39 -100.19 36.61
C VAL A 987 -44.49 -99.98 35.56
N ALA A 988 -45.50 -100.85 35.55
CA ALA A 988 -46.64 -100.69 34.65
C ALA A 988 -47.32 -99.32 34.87
N VAL A 989 -47.79 -98.67 33.80
CA VAL A 989 -48.43 -97.35 33.87
C VAL A 989 -49.65 -97.31 34.79
N SER A 990 -50.40 -98.41 34.89
CA SER A 990 -51.53 -98.55 35.82
C SER A 990 -51.11 -98.54 37.29
N SER A 991 -49.82 -98.78 37.56
CA SER A 991 -49.21 -98.83 38.88
C SER A 991 -48.44 -97.56 39.23
N ALA A 992 -48.46 -96.51 38.42
CA ALA A 992 -47.74 -95.25 38.69
C ALA A 992 -48.66 -94.04 38.57
N ALA A 993 -48.85 -93.27 39.63
CA ALA A 993 -49.57 -92.01 39.65
C ALA A 993 -48.59 -90.83 39.81
N VAL A 994 -48.81 -89.76 39.03
CA VAL A 994 -48.04 -88.52 39.14
C VAL A 994 -49.00 -87.40 39.48
N ALA A 995 -48.73 -86.71 40.60
CA ALA A 995 -49.42 -85.50 40.99
C ALA A 995 -48.54 -84.29 40.70
N ALA A 996 -49.10 -83.32 39.99
CA ALA A 996 -48.41 -82.11 39.56
C ALA A 996 -48.88 -80.89 40.37
N PRO A 997 -48.01 -79.89 40.58
CA PRO A 997 -48.41 -78.62 41.17
C PRO A 997 -49.30 -77.82 40.20
N ALA A 998 -49.98 -76.79 40.71
CA ALA A 998 -50.92 -75.99 39.94
C ALA A 998 -50.30 -75.38 38.66
N GLY A 999 -51.01 -75.50 37.54
CA GLY A 999 -50.60 -74.99 36.23
C GLY A 999 -49.75 -75.95 35.38
N TRP A 1000 -49.49 -77.17 35.87
CA TRP A 1000 -48.90 -78.25 35.07
C TRP A 1000 -49.92 -79.30 34.68
N THR A 1001 -49.81 -79.81 33.47
CA THR A 1001 -50.64 -80.90 32.96
C THR A 1001 -49.75 -82.11 32.65
N CYS A 1002 -50.03 -83.24 33.31
CA CYS A 1002 -49.24 -84.47 33.12
C CYS A 1002 -50.04 -85.54 32.37
N ALA A 1003 -49.46 -86.10 31.32
CA ALA A 1003 -49.98 -87.26 30.59
C ALA A 1003 -49.08 -88.47 30.83
N ARG A 1004 -49.68 -89.61 31.19
CA ARG A 1004 -48.97 -90.89 31.41
C ARG A 1004 -49.22 -91.84 30.24
N THR A 1005 -48.17 -92.48 29.76
CA THR A 1005 -48.22 -93.50 28.70
C THR A 1005 -47.48 -94.77 29.12
N ALA A 1006 -47.96 -95.91 28.64
CA ALA A 1006 -47.26 -97.19 28.80
C ALA A 1006 -46.04 -97.23 27.86
N VAL A 1007 -44.92 -97.75 28.34
CA VAL A 1007 -43.74 -98.08 27.53
C VAL A 1007 -43.38 -99.57 27.74
N PRO A 1008 -42.67 -100.23 26.81
CA PRO A 1008 -42.51 -101.69 26.80
C PRO A 1008 -42.03 -102.32 28.11
N THR A 1009 -41.27 -101.58 28.92
CA THR A 1009 -40.71 -102.03 30.19
C THR A 1009 -41.07 -101.11 31.37
N GLY A 1010 -42.10 -100.26 31.25
CA GLY A 1010 -42.39 -99.25 32.28
C GLY A 1010 -43.52 -98.25 31.98
N PHE A 1011 -43.43 -97.08 32.62
CA PHE A 1011 -44.27 -95.91 32.36
C PHE A 1011 -43.42 -94.70 31.98
N ARG A 1012 -44.07 -93.77 31.27
CA ARG A 1012 -43.54 -92.43 30.98
C ARG A 1012 -44.61 -91.40 31.30
N ALA A 1013 -44.28 -90.39 32.10
CA ALA A 1013 -45.14 -89.26 32.40
C ALA A 1013 -44.51 -87.98 31.88
N GLU A 1014 -45.19 -87.31 30.94
CA GLU A 1014 -44.80 -85.97 30.49
C GLU A 1014 -45.68 -84.92 31.15
N CYS A 1015 -45.05 -84.04 31.91
CA CYS A 1015 -45.67 -82.89 32.55
C CYS A 1015 -45.25 -81.63 31.81
N ASN A 1016 -46.20 -80.90 31.24
CA ASN A 1016 -45.96 -79.66 30.50
C ASN A 1016 -46.65 -78.48 31.19
N ARG A 1017 -46.05 -77.28 31.12
CA ARG A 1017 -46.65 -76.01 31.54
C ARG A 1017 -46.73 -75.05 30.36
N ASN A 1018 -47.92 -74.54 30.05
CA ASN A 1018 -48.12 -73.59 28.93
C ASN A 1018 -47.57 -72.18 29.20
N GLY A 1019 -47.30 -71.83 30.47
CA GLY A 1019 -46.69 -70.56 30.88
C GLY A 1019 -45.24 -70.74 31.33
N SER A 1020 -44.66 -69.71 31.95
CA SER A 1020 -43.32 -69.79 32.53
C SER A 1020 -43.32 -70.34 33.96
N MET A 1021 -42.17 -70.87 34.39
CA MET A 1021 -41.85 -71.15 35.78
C MET A 1021 -40.90 -70.07 36.30
N ASN A 1022 -41.43 -69.18 37.13
CA ASN A 1022 -40.65 -68.17 37.84
C ASN A 1022 -39.62 -68.84 38.77
N ARG A 1023 -38.65 -68.04 39.24
CA ARG A 1023 -37.66 -68.47 40.23
C ARG A 1023 -38.31 -69.14 41.44
N GLY A 1024 -37.77 -70.28 41.87
CA GLY A 1024 -38.26 -71.05 43.01
C GLY A 1024 -38.49 -72.54 42.69
N THR A 1025 -38.93 -73.29 43.69
CA THR A 1025 -39.12 -74.74 43.60
C THR A 1025 -40.60 -75.09 43.49
N GLN A 1026 -40.93 -75.99 42.57
CA GLN A 1026 -42.24 -76.60 42.43
C GLN A 1026 -42.14 -78.11 42.64
N TRP A 1027 -43.08 -78.67 43.39
CA TRP A 1027 -43.01 -80.04 43.88
C TRP A 1027 -43.98 -80.94 43.14
N PHE A 1028 -43.46 -81.98 42.49
CA PHE A 1028 -44.25 -83.09 41.95
C PHE A 1028 -44.21 -84.26 42.93
N ALA A 1029 -45.23 -85.10 42.91
CA ALA A 1029 -45.22 -86.36 43.65
C ALA A 1029 -45.43 -87.53 42.69
N LEU A 1030 -44.54 -88.52 42.76
CA LEU A 1030 -44.63 -89.79 42.06
C LEU A 1030 -45.00 -90.88 43.07
N ALA A 1031 -46.17 -91.47 42.93
CA ALA A 1031 -46.63 -92.59 43.72
C ALA A 1031 -46.68 -93.85 42.86
N VAL A 1032 -46.07 -94.95 43.30
CA VAL A 1032 -46.02 -96.21 42.55
C VAL A 1032 -46.45 -97.38 43.42
N VAL A 1033 -47.29 -98.26 42.89
CA VAL A 1033 -47.65 -99.53 43.52
C VAL A 1033 -46.55 -100.54 43.21
N VAL A 1034 -45.94 -101.11 44.25
CA VAL A 1034 -44.90 -102.13 44.09
C VAL A 1034 -45.52 -103.43 43.58
N PRO A 1035 -44.96 -104.07 42.53
CA PRO A 1035 -45.50 -105.33 42.00
C PRO A 1035 -45.68 -106.42 43.07
N GLU A 1036 -46.79 -107.17 43.01
CA GLU A 1036 -47.07 -108.25 43.98
C GLU A 1036 -46.12 -109.46 43.85
N ARG A 1037 -45.52 -109.65 42.67
CA ARG A 1037 -44.55 -110.73 42.35
C ARG A 1037 -43.29 -110.17 41.67
N PRO A 1038 -42.42 -109.44 42.37
CA PRO A 1038 -41.19 -108.91 41.80
C PRO A 1038 -40.15 -110.04 41.60
N ALA A 1039 -39.33 -109.93 40.54
CA ALA A 1039 -38.23 -110.88 40.30
C ALA A 1039 -37.16 -110.77 41.41
N VAL A 1040 -36.46 -111.86 41.71
CA VAL A 1040 -35.45 -111.86 42.78
C VAL A 1040 -34.30 -110.90 42.41
N GLY A 1041 -34.08 -109.87 43.24
CA GLY A 1041 -33.07 -108.83 43.01
C GLY A 1041 -33.53 -107.63 42.18
N SER A 1042 -34.82 -107.50 41.84
CA SER A 1042 -35.32 -106.35 41.08
C SER A 1042 -35.39 -105.06 41.91
N SER A 1043 -34.99 -103.94 41.31
CA SER A 1043 -35.18 -102.59 41.85
C SER A 1043 -36.23 -101.81 41.07
N LEU A 1044 -36.85 -100.82 41.72
CA LEU A 1044 -37.60 -99.76 41.07
C LEU A 1044 -36.61 -98.70 40.62
N VAL A 1045 -36.60 -98.37 39.33
CA VAL A 1045 -35.74 -97.32 38.78
C VAL A 1045 -36.64 -96.22 38.23
N PHE A 1046 -36.35 -94.98 38.62
CA PHE A 1046 -37.03 -93.78 38.12
C PHE A 1046 -36.02 -92.77 37.61
N ASP A 1047 -36.30 -92.19 36.45
CA ASP A 1047 -35.53 -91.09 35.89
C ASP A 1047 -36.42 -89.85 35.79
N ALA A 1048 -35.85 -88.69 36.06
CA ALA A 1048 -36.46 -87.39 35.89
C ALA A 1048 -35.60 -86.55 34.96
N ASN A 1049 -36.22 -85.82 34.03
CA ASN A 1049 -35.55 -84.89 33.14
C ASN A 1049 -36.39 -83.62 32.97
N ILE A 1050 -35.83 -82.44 33.26
CA ILE A 1050 -36.48 -81.14 33.10
C ILE A 1050 -35.83 -80.37 31.95
N SER A 1051 -36.63 -79.73 31.10
CA SER A 1051 -36.16 -78.82 30.06
C SER A 1051 -37.07 -77.59 29.93
N ALA A 1052 -36.62 -76.54 29.26
CA ALA A 1052 -37.40 -75.34 28.95
C ALA A 1052 -36.89 -74.67 27.66
N ALA A 1053 -37.66 -73.72 27.12
CA ALA A 1053 -37.26 -72.90 25.99
C ALA A 1053 -36.26 -71.79 26.38
N THR A 1054 -36.27 -71.33 27.64
CA THR A 1054 -35.24 -70.42 28.17
C THR A 1054 -33.93 -71.19 28.32
N PRO A 1055 -32.79 -70.70 27.79
CA PRO A 1055 -31.50 -71.37 27.92
C PRO A 1055 -31.11 -71.60 29.38
N ASP A 1056 -30.58 -72.80 29.64
CA ASP A 1056 -30.09 -73.24 30.93
C ASP A 1056 -28.57 -73.44 30.89
N PRO A 1057 -27.79 -72.69 31.69
CA PRO A 1057 -26.33 -72.77 31.68
C PRO A 1057 -25.77 -74.04 32.36
N VAL A 1058 -26.55 -74.75 33.20
CA VAL A 1058 -26.08 -75.85 34.05
C VAL A 1058 -26.80 -77.16 33.68
N ALA A 1059 -26.91 -77.49 32.39
CA ALA A 1059 -27.68 -78.64 31.93
C ALA A 1059 -27.41 -80.01 32.62
N GLY A 1060 -26.28 -80.19 33.32
CA GLY A 1060 -25.99 -81.40 34.10
C GLY A 1060 -26.89 -81.62 35.33
N ASN A 1061 -27.56 -80.59 35.87
CA ASN A 1061 -28.51 -80.72 36.99
C ASN A 1061 -29.97 -80.95 36.53
N ASN A 1062 -30.20 -81.00 35.23
CA ASN A 1062 -31.53 -81.15 34.62
C ASN A 1062 -32.03 -82.60 34.56
N SER A 1063 -31.29 -83.54 35.12
CA SER A 1063 -31.72 -84.93 35.22
C SER A 1063 -31.30 -85.57 36.53
N ASP A 1064 -32.11 -86.48 37.04
CA ASP A 1064 -31.78 -87.31 38.20
C ASP A 1064 -32.35 -88.72 38.03
N THR A 1065 -31.66 -89.71 38.59
CA THR A 1065 -32.06 -91.12 38.55
C THR A 1065 -31.97 -91.73 39.94
N ILE A 1066 -33.03 -92.40 40.38
CA ILE A 1066 -33.03 -93.15 41.65
C ILE A 1066 -33.35 -94.62 41.41
N SER A 1067 -32.68 -95.50 42.16
CA SER A 1067 -32.92 -96.94 42.17
C SER A 1067 -33.22 -97.42 43.60
N VAL A 1068 -34.39 -98.02 43.81
CA VAL A 1068 -34.87 -98.48 45.12
C VAL A 1068 -35.04 -99.99 45.12
N GLN A 1069 -34.38 -100.68 46.04
CA GLN A 1069 -34.42 -102.14 46.15
C GLN A 1069 -35.75 -102.64 46.74
N ILE A 1070 -36.30 -103.70 46.16
CA ILE A 1070 -37.51 -104.37 46.65
C ILE A 1070 -37.11 -105.54 47.58
N ARG A 1071 -37.60 -105.60 48.83
CA ARG A 1071 -37.41 -106.78 49.72
C ARG A 1071 -38.64 -107.68 49.71
N ARG A 1072 -38.40 -109.00 49.76
CA ARG A 1072 -39.42 -110.06 49.83
C ARG A 1072 -40.33 -109.95 51.05
#